data_AF-A0A0K8S4U4-F1
#
_entry.id   AF-A0A0K8S4U4-F1
#
_cell.length_a   1.000
_cell.length_b   1.000
_cell.length_c   1.000
_cell.angle_alpha   90.00
_cell.angle_beta   90.00
_cell.angle_gamma   90.00
#
_symmetry.space_group_name_H-M   'P 1'
#
loop_
_entity.id
_entity.type
_entity.pdbx_description
1 polymer ?
#
loop_
_entity_poly.entity_id
_entity_poly.type
_entity_poly.pdbx_seq_one_letter_code
_entity_poly.pdbx_strand_id
1 'polypeptide(L)'
;MMDNLLSSSLQVVLEIKEGSGFSFLTSPLIVVAALNGSKLESAEIRPASSPLFDTQLLWQTDKKYLRRLRTGNTALKIECFSVINEHKRDRLGYILLNLKEAQIIPKDSGIAALETWHKLLGLRSEAKSHAPELLLRFKIEEANDESAITKPSRFASIKDYRDNRGMGDAAVHLSGPHFLQIGPPESTELYELVINIQEAGNLYSVIPPSEIGAPITFQYSVMGSSYISDDFNGLQDTVANAMAVVEVKSQAAFLASYFKGFPHLTFKLYCGDKILGSASIDLQELSKFSNSKPFVKKSKIFIKTLDGKDVTEAESLNPYLKVEVSLLPKNVNLYEDNVKKMLEAPRLDAGDAPFPSRNTFPQEFQMDPLSPPPPNRVMAHLDEPEHDILSDDLLLPHEDGFMFHNDSISKQELSENDSKVRDLHGRREDVIGSPHHATVNSGKPNQLNAQTKSNFRAADILPRQYIREAAQKTCEELEDWKEQQQEIFKYELKMKTEKHLKKLSEEWIKQKKDLETTLKEKIDNCQNLYRKLEEAISDLVVKSERLSLKEDELHRAKEELDRKYTTKFQELRKASQLHQFDMEQKIHAVVVEKNSLTSKLEERDREIAHLKETIAKNSSDLSKDQVAALIEDMRQLEQNLHKALQSKAFFKEQWAKVLRELHMLKEQEQQEMKCIIQKNKDELASVGLVQGITDEVDEMRRDQLELLKLKEEIKSKVSIPTESQASSRFD
;
A
#
# COMPACT_ATOMS: atom_id res chain seq x y z
N MET A 1 13.78 -19.40 28.70
CA MET A 1 12.76 -18.89 27.74
C MET A 1 13.29 -18.96 26.31
N MET A 2 14.24 -18.12 25.88
CA MET A 2 14.89 -18.29 24.56
C MET A 2 15.64 -19.63 24.43
N ASP A 3 15.91 -20.26 25.56
CA ASP A 3 16.58 -21.55 25.71
C ASP A 3 15.69 -22.71 25.24
N ASN A 4 14.36 -22.52 25.26
CA ASN A 4 13.36 -23.48 24.79
C ASN A 4 13.28 -23.58 23.25
N LEU A 5 13.89 -22.64 22.53
CA LEU A 5 13.95 -22.66 21.05
C LEU A 5 15.07 -23.63 20.62
N LEU A 6 14.79 -24.60 19.76
CA LEU A 6 15.77 -25.63 19.39
C LEU A 6 16.67 -25.18 18.22
N SER A 7 16.12 -24.43 17.26
CA SER A 7 16.89 -23.96 16.09
C SER A 7 18.08 -23.05 16.42
N SER A 8 19.10 -23.13 15.57
CA SER A 8 20.25 -22.21 15.52
C SER A 8 19.90 -20.87 14.86
N SER A 9 18.93 -20.88 13.95
CA SER A 9 18.44 -19.72 13.19
C SER A 9 17.04 -19.32 13.69
N LEU A 10 16.89 -18.05 14.04
CA LEU A 10 15.65 -17.46 14.55
C LEU A 10 15.22 -16.31 13.64
N GLN A 11 13.92 -15.99 13.64
CA GLN A 11 13.38 -14.86 12.92
C GLN A 11 12.64 -13.91 13.86
N VAL A 12 12.99 -12.62 13.77
CA VAL A 12 12.22 -11.53 14.38
C VAL A 12 11.13 -11.14 13.39
N VAL A 13 9.89 -11.07 13.86
CA VAL A 13 8.71 -10.86 13.01
C VAL A 13 7.91 -9.68 13.52
N LEU A 14 7.66 -8.73 12.63
CA LEU A 14 6.68 -7.65 12.81
C LEU A 14 5.54 -7.87 11.82
N GLU A 15 4.36 -8.24 12.31
CA GLU A 15 3.11 -8.13 11.55
C GLU A 15 2.49 -6.76 11.80
N ILE A 16 2.26 -6.00 10.72
CA ILE A 16 1.52 -4.74 10.71
C ILE A 16 0.13 -5.08 10.17
N LYS A 17 -0.91 -4.97 10.99
CA LYS A 17 -2.29 -5.32 10.59
C LYS A 17 -2.99 -4.13 9.96
N GLU A 18 -3.27 -3.12 10.76
CA GLU A 18 -4.02 -1.92 10.36
C GLU A 18 -3.51 -0.69 11.11
N GLY A 19 -3.86 0.48 10.61
CA GLY A 19 -3.72 1.75 11.30
C GLY A 19 -5.07 2.34 11.72
N SER A 20 -5.03 3.26 12.66
CA SER A 20 -6.16 4.10 13.08
C SER A 20 -5.71 5.56 13.15
N GLY A 21 -6.62 6.52 13.01
CA GLY A 21 -6.34 7.95 13.14
C GLY A 21 -5.55 8.58 11.97
N PHE A 22 -5.50 7.96 10.80
CA PHE A 22 -4.74 8.45 9.64
C PHE A 22 -5.55 9.38 8.70
N SER A 23 -6.72 9.85 9.13
CA SER A 23 -7.66 10.65 8.32
C SER A 23 -7.13 12.00 7.80
N PHE A 24 -5.97 12.44 8.28
CA PHE A 24 -5.29 13.66 7.83
C PHE A 24 -4.39 13.43 6.60
N LEU A 25 -4.21 12.18 6.15
CA LEU A 25 -3.37 11.88 4.98
C LEU A 25 -4.06 12.20 3.65
N THR A 26 -3.37 12.94 2.80
CA THR A 26 -3.71 13.20 1.40
C THR A 26 -2.79 12.46 0.42
N SER A 27 -1.65 11.97 0.90
CA SER A 27 -0.59 11.29 0.13
C SER A 27 -0.36 9.87 0.68
N PRO A 28 -0.04 8.87 -0.17
CA PRO A 28 0.07 7.47 0.23
C PRO A 28 1.06 7.20 1.38
N LEU A 29 0.88 6.07 2.06
CA LEU A 29 1.57 5.71 3.29
C LEU A 29 2.50 4.49 3.08
N ILE A 30 3.77 4.62 3.49
CA ILE A 30 4.73 3.53 3.60
C ILE A 30 5.22 3.45 5.06
N VAL A 31 5.35 2.23 5.59
CA VAL A 31 5.98 1.98 6.90
C VAL A 31 7.32 1.30 6.69
N VAL A 32 8.39 1.91 7.22
CA VAL A 32 9.76 1.40 7.15
C VAL A 32 10.18 0.95 8.56
N ALA A 33 10.47 -0.33 8.74
CA ALA A 33 10.97 -0.87 10.00
C ALA A 33 12.48 -1.16 9.91
N ALA A 34 13.21 -0.83 10.96
CA ALA A 34 14.67 -0.87 11.01
C ALA A 34 15.17 -1.58 12.28
N LEU A 35 15.88 -2.70 12.09
CA LEU A 35 16.50 -3.49 13.16
C LEU A 35 18.02 -3.46 13.03
N ASN A 36 18.69 -2.78 13.97
CA ASN A 36 20.15 -2.62 14.02
C ASN A 36 20.80 -2.23 12.67
N GLY A 37 20.13 -1.37 11.88
CA GLY A 37 20.59 -0.90 10.58
C GLY A 37 19.96 -1.61 9.36
N SER A 38 19.54 -2.87 9.50
CA SER A 38 18.78 -3.57 8.46
C SER A 38 17.36 -3.00 8.37
N LYS A 39 16.93 -2.57 7.18
CA LYS A 39 15.62 -1.97 6.92
C LYS A 39 14.77 -2.88 6.04
N LEU A 40 13.48 -2.94 6.34
CA LEU A 40 12.43 -3.53 5.50
C LEU A 40 11.27 -2.52 5.42
N GLU A 41 10.55 -2.49 4.31
CA GLU A 41 9.41 -1.57 4.13
C GLU A 41 8.14 -2.26 3.63
N SER A 42 6.99 -1.68 3.99
CA SER A 42 5.69 -2.12 3.47
C SER A 42 5.50 -1.71 2.02
N ALA A 43 4.51 -2.30 1.36
CA ALA A 43 3.93 -1.72 0.16
C ALA A 43 3.38 -0.30 0.43
N GLU A 44 3.18 0.47 -0.64
CA GLU A 44 2.59 1.81 -0.61
C GLU A 44 1.06 1.72 -0.52
N ILE A 45 0.48 2.29 0.53
CA ILE A 45 -0.95 2.15 0.86
C ILE A 45 -1.67 3.47 0.59
N ARG A 46 -2.84 3.39 -0.06
CA ARG A 46 -3.64 4.58 -0.38
C ARG A 46 -4.10 5.31 0.90
N PRO A 47 -4.27 6.64 0.87
CA PRO A 47 -4.76 7.39 2.02
C PRO A 47 -6.13 6.89 2.50
N ALA A 48 -6.24 6.61 3.80
CA ALA A 48 -7.46 6.16 4.46
C ALA A 48 -7.43 6.59 5.94
N SER A 49 -8.59 6.70 6.59
CA SER A 49 -8.69 6.91 8.04
C SER A 49 -8.10 5.74 8.83
N SER A 50 -8.36 4.52 8.35
CA SER A 50 -7.85 3.26 8.90
C SER A 50 -7.20 2.41 7.79
N PRO A 51 -5.90 2.61 7.48
CA PRO A 51 -5.22 1.88 6.42
C PRO A 51 -4.95 0.42 6.83
N LEU A 52 -5.42 -0.53 6.04
CA LEU A 52 -5.12 -1.96 6.19
C LEU A 52 -3.78 -2.30 5.53
N PHE A 53 -2.86 -2.89 6.29
CA PHE A 53 -1.51 -3.26 5.84
C PHE A 53 -1.36 -4.75 5.53
N ASP A 54 -1.88 -5.61 6.41
CA ASP A 54 -1.66 -7.06 6.49
C ASP A 54 -0.25 -7.53 6.02
N THR A 55 0.77 -6.83 6.51
CA THR A 55 2.16 -6.94 6.03
C THR A 55 3.05 -7.57 7.10
N GLN A 56 3.82 -8.59 6.73
CA GLN A 56 4.75 -9.31 7.61
C GLN A 56 6.20 -8.97 7.22
N LEU A 57 6.95 -8.32 8.12
CA LEU A 57 8.37 -7.98 7.96
C LEU A 57 9.23 -8.94 8.81
N LEU A 58 10.30 -9.48 8.22
CA LEU A 58 11.05 -10.64 8.71
C LEU A 58 12.56 -10.41 8.74
N TRP A 59 13.18 -10.43 9.92
CA TRP A 59 14.64 -10.41 10.07
C TRP A 59 15.14 -11.77 10.57
N GLN A 60 15.73 -12.56 9.68
CA GLN A 60 16.46 -13.78 10.06
C GLN A 60 17.78 -13.43 10.76
N THR A 61 18.13 -14.16 11.81
CA THR A 61 19.31 -13.89 12.65
C THR A 61 19.69 -15.10 13.51
N ASP A 62 20.97 -15.24 13.85
CA ASP A 62 21.42 -16.36 14.68
C ASP A 62 21.05 -16.19 16.17
N LYS A 63 20.87 -17.34 16.85
CA LYS A 63 20.47 -17.39 18.27
C LYS A 63 21.48 -16.75 19.26
N LYS A 64 22.72 -16.42 18.86
CA LYS A 64 23.68 -15.68 19.70
C LYS A 64 23.54 -14.17 19.47
N TYR A 65 23.44 -13.71 18.22
CA TYR A 65 23.24 -12.31 17.87
C TYR A 65 21.91 -11.78 18.40
N LEU A 66 20.80 -12.52 18.25
CA LEU A 66 19.49 -12.10 18.78
C LEU A 66 19.48 -12.03 20.32
N ARG A 67 20.21 -12.93 21.00
CA ARG A 67 20.45 -12.84 22.45
C ARG A 67 21.22 -11.56 22.80
N ARG A 68 22.26 -11.20 22.05
CA ARG A 68 23.01 -9.95 22.24
C ARG A 68 22.12 -8.71 22.06
N LEU A 69 21.27 -8.67 21.04
CA LEU A 69 20.32 -7.56 20.83
C LEU A 69 19.29 -7.44 21.97
N ARG A 70 18.69 -8.55 22.41
CA ARG A 70 17.72 -8.54 23.53
C ARG A 70 18.35 -8.13 24.86
N THR A 71 19.56 -8.60 25.17
CA THR A 71 20.29 -8.17 26.38
C THR A 71 20.69 -6.69 26.27
N GLY A 72 21.18 -6.27 25.10
CA GLY A 72 21.54 -4.89 24.77
C GLY A 72 20.37 -3.91 24.63
N ASN A 73 19.12 -4.34 24.92
CA ASN A 73 17.92 -3.50 24.89
C ASN A 73 17.69 -2.81 23.52
N THR A 74 18.05 -3.47 22.43
CA THR A 74 17.89 -2.93 21.07
C THR A 74 16.41 -2.82 20.72
N ALA A 75 15.99 -1.63 20.29
CA ALA A 75 14.64 -1.41 19.76
C ALA A 75 14.58 -1.69 18.25
N LEU A 76 13.46 -2.26 17.81
CA LEU A 76 12.99 -2.19 16.43
C LEU A 76 12.37 -0.80 16.22
N LYS A 77 12.94 -0.01 15.32
CA LYS A 77 12.45 1.33 15.00
C LYS A 77 11.54 1.28 13.79
N ILE A 78 10.30 1.70 13.93
CA ILE A 78 9.29 1.73 12.88
C ILE A 78 9.04 3.20 12.53
N GLU A 79 9.16 3.61 11.28
CA GLU A 79 8.92 4.98 10.82
C GLU A 79 7.82 5.01 9.74
N CYS A 80 6.81 5.85 9.94
CA CYS A 80 5.73 6.07 8.98
C CYS A 80 6.07 7.25 8.06
N PHE A 81 5.92 7.06 6.76
CA PHE A 81 6.23 8.05 5.73
C PHE A 81 5.05 8.29 4.80
N SER A 82 4.80 9.55 4.46
CA SER A 82 3.87 9.93 3.40
C SER A 82 4.63 10.20 2.10
N VAL A 83 4.20 9.58 1.01
CA VAL A 83 4.83 9.65 -0.31
C VAL A 83 4.30 10.88 -1.06
N ILE A 84 5.16 11.87 -1.27
CA ILE A 84 4.82 13.10 -2.02
C ILE A 84 5.16 12.91 -3.50
N ASN A 85 6.27 12.24 -3.79
CA ASN A 85 6.62 11.69 -5.09
C ASN A 85 7.69 10.59 -4.91
N GLU A 86 8.07 9.91 -6.00
CA GLU A 86 9.03 8.79 -6.01
C GLU A 86 10.39 9.09 -5.37
N HIS A 87 10.77 10.36 -5.22
CA HIS A 87 12.06 10.79 -4.66
C HIS A 87 11.90 11.61 -3.36
N LYS A 88 10.67 11.80 -2.87
CA LYS A 88 10.37 12.62 -1.69
C LYS A 88 9.29 11.97 -0.83
N ARG A 89 9.75 11.33 0.26
CA ARG A 89 8.93 10.85 1.37
C ARG A 89 9.05 11.83 2.55
N ASP A 90 7.94 12.30 3.11
CA ASP A 90 7.96 13.06 4.38
C ASP A 90 7.68 12.13 5.56
N ARG A 91 8.37 12.34 6.69
CA ARG A 91 8.20 11.47 7.87
C ARG A 91 7.06 11.98 8.74
N LEU A 92 6.05 11.14 8.93
CA LEU A 92 4.89 11.41 9.77
C LEU A 92 5.22 11.26 11.26
N GLY A 93 5.90 10.17 11.61
CA GLY A 93 6.26 9.84 12.98
C GLY A 93 6.92 8.45 13.08
N TYR A 94 7.09 7.94 14.29
CA TYR A 94 7.78 6.68 14.56
C TYR A 94 7.28 5.93 15.81
N ILE A 95 7.53 4.63 15.87
CA ILE A 95 7.30 3.74 17.03
C ILE A 95 8.63 3.05 17.36
N LEU A 96 8.88 2.77 18.64
CA LEU A 96 10.04 2.01 19.12
C LEU A 96 9.54 0.81 19.92
N LEU A 97 9.71 -0.41 19.39
CA LEU A 97 9.39 -1.65 20.11
C LEU A 97 10.69 -2.27 20.64
N ASN A 98 10.79 -2.55 21.93
CA ASN A 98 11.99 -3.17 22.50
C ASN A 98 12.02 -4.66 22.13
N LEU A 99 13.14 -5.19 21.65
CA LEU A 99 13.24 -6.63 21.37
C LEU A 99 12.97 -7.52 22.61
N LYS A 100 12.96 -6.97 23.83
CA LYS A 100 12.50 -7.65 25.05
C LYS A 100 10.98 -7.91 25.08
N GLU A 101 10.18 -7.01 24.51
CA GLU A 101 8.71 -7.09 24.44
C GLU A 101 8.24 -8.10 23.40
N ALA A 102 9.06 -8.42 22.39
CA ALA A 102 8.75 -9.41 21.37
C ALA A 102 8.44 -10.78 22.00
N GLN A 103 7.26 -11.32 21.70
CA GLN A 103 6.78 -12.60 22.22
C GLN A 103 7.61 -13.76 21.66
N ILE A 104 8.11 -14.64 22.52
CA ILE A 104 8.85 -15.84 22.07
C ILE A 104 7.85 -16.97 21.83
N ILE A 105 7.71 -17.42 20.59
CA ILE A 105 6.77 -18.46 20.19
C ILE A 105 7.56 -19.67 19.65
N PRO A 106 7.68 -20.76 20.44
CA PRO A 106 8.27 -22.01 19.97
C PRO A 106 7.38 -22.68 18.91
N LYS A 107 7.99 -23.51 18.05
CA LYS A 107 7.25 -24.39 17.13
C LYS A 107 6.25 -25.25 17.91
N ASP A 108 5.12 -25.56 17.26
CA ASP A 108 4.04 -26.44 17.75
C ASP A 108 3.38 -26.05 19.09
N SER A 109 3.68 -24.86 19.63
CA SER A 109 3.21 -24.42 20.95
C SER A 109 1.74 -23.99 21.00
N GLY A 110 1.09 -23.77 19.85
CA GLY A 110 -0.31 -23.33 19.77
C GLY A 110 -0.59 -21.92 20.32
N ILE A 111 0.43 -21.17 20.72
CA ILE A 111 0.30 -19.86 21.36
C ILE A 111 -0.16 -18.82 20.33
N ALA A 112 -1.37 -18.29 20.52
CA ALA A 112 -1.85 -17.13 19.76
C ALA A 112 -0.99 -15.90 20.05
N ALA A 113 -0.41 -15.31 19.01
CA ALA A 113 0.44 -14.13 19.12
C ALA A 113 -0.42 -12.88 19.40
N LEU A 114 -0.22 -12.26 20.57
CA LEU A 114 -0.92 -11.06 21.01
C LEU A 114 -0.67 -9.89 20.04
N GLU A 115 -1.75 -9.21 19.70
CA GLU A 115 -1.75 -7.98 18.90
C GLU A 115 -1.91 -6.78 19.84
N THR A 116 -1.29 -5.65 19.50
CA THR A 116 -1.19 -4.48 20.38
C THR A 116 -1.23 -3.18 19.58
N TRP A 117 -1.98 -2.20 20.06
CA TRP A 117 -2.03 -0.85 19.46
C TRP A 117 -0.87 0.02 19.97
N HIS A 118 -0.19 0.72 19.05
CA HIS A 118 0.96 1.57 19.34
C HIS A 118 0.79 2.98 18.75
N LYS A 119 0.81 4.00 19.62
CA LYS A 119 0.72 5.41 19.24
C LYS A 119 1.97 5.87 18.47
N LEU A 120 1.74 6.55 17.35
CA LEU A 120 2.80 7.10 16.52
C LEU A 120 3.42 8.35 17.18
N LEU A 121 4.71 8.31 17.44
CA LEU A 121 5.46 9.36 18.15
C LEU A 121 6.10 10.36 17.19
N GLY A 122 6.42 11.57 17.68
CA GLY A 122 7.12 12.59 16.90
C GLY A 122 6.30 13.28 15.81
N LEU A 123 4.96 13.20 15.91
CA LEU A 123 4.00 13.77 14.96
C LEU A 123 4.17 15.29 14.74
N ARG A 124 3.93 15.72 13.49
CA ARG A 124 3.68 17.13 13.14
C ARG A 124 2.41 17.64 13.82
N SER A 125 2.29 18.95 14.04
CA SER A 125 1.24 19.58 14.83
C SER A 125 -0.18 19.21 14.37
N GLU A 126 -0.36 19.12 13.06
CA GLU A 126 -1.61 18.88 12.35
C GLU A 126 -2.09 17.42 12.49
N ALA A 127 -1.19 16.48 12.77
CA ALA A 127 -1.49 15.06 12.95
C ALA A 127 -1.74 14.68 14.42
N LYS A 128 -1.34 15.52 15.39
CA LYS A 128 -1.48 15.24 16.83
C LYS A 128 -2.94 15.12 17.29
N SER A 129 -3.83 15.92 16.70
CA SER A 129 -5.27 15.89 16.96
C SER A 129 -5.94 14.56 16.61
N HIS A 130 -5.39 13.84 15.63
CA HIS A 130 -5.93 12.56 15.16
C HIS A 130 -5.32 11.35 15.87
N ALA A 131 -4.30 11.56 16.71
CA ALA A 131 -3.62 10.57 17.54
C ALA A 131 -3.36 9.20 16.86
N PRO A 132 -2.77 9.14 15.65
CA PRO A 132 -2.66 7.91 14.87
C PRO A 132 -1.91 6.78 15.58
N GLU A 133 -2.40 5.55 15.38
CA GLU A 133 -1.91 4.31 16.00
C GLU A 133 -1.75 3.19 14.95
N LEU A 134 -0.86 2.23 15.19
CA LEU A 134 -0.77 0.99 14.42
C LEU A 134 -1.08 -0.24 15.28
N LEU A 135 -1.86 -1.18 14.75
CA LEU A 135 -2.06 -2.50 15.32
C LEU A 135 -0.91 -3.40 14.88
N LEU A 136 -0.04 -3.75 15.84
CA LEU A 136 1.20 -4.47 15.63
C LEU A 136 1.21 -5.79 16.41
N ARG A 137 1.71 -6.84 15.76
CA ARG A 137 2.00 -8.15 16.37
C ARG A 137 3.51 -8.39 16.27
N PHE A 138 4.20 -8.37 17.42
CA PHE A 138 5.66 -8.44 17.48
C PHE A 138 6.10 -9.73 18.19
N LYS A 139 6.74 -10.63 17.44
CA LYS A 139 7.13 -11.97 17.89
C LYS A 139 8.54 -12.36 17.44
N ILE A 140 9.09 -13.38 18.09
CA ILE A 140 10.28 -14.11 17.71
C ILE A 140 9.89 -15.57 17.64
N GLU A 141 10.08 -16.16 16.46
CA GLU A 141 9.86 -17.58 16.21
C GLU A 141 11.13 -18.20 15.62
N GLU A 142 11.18 -19.53 15.56
CA GLU A 142 12.28 -20.22 14.91
C GLU A 142 12.18 -20.04 13.39
N ALA A 143 13.32 -19.99 12.71
CA ALA A 143 13.32 -20.25 11.27
C ALA A 143 12.83 -21.69 11.04
N ASN A 144 11.94 -21.86 10.07
CA ASN A 144 11.52 -23.18 9.62
C ASN A 144 12.13 -23.39 8.23
N ASP A 145 12.92 -24.45 8.03
CA ASP A 145 13.55 -24.68 6.73
C ASP A 145 12.48 -24.94 5.63
N GLU A 146 11.31 -25.46 6.01
CA GLU A 146 10.11 -25.57 5.15
C GLU A 146 9.36 -24.24 4.94
N SER A 147 9.60 -23.20 5.76
CA SER A 147 9.01 -21.87 5.53
C SER A 147 9.65 -21.11 4.36
N ALA A 148 10.83 -21.55 3.91
CA ALA A 148 11.43 -21.12 2.64
C ALA A 148 10.69 -21.67 1.39
N ILE A 149 9.62 -22.46 1.59
CA ILE A 149 8.81 -23.11 0.54
C ILE A 149 7.33 -22.67 0.58
N THR A 150 6.84 -22.08 1.69
CA THR A 150 5.38 -21.87 1.92
C THR A 150 4.93 -20.43 2.20
N LYS A 151 5.84 -19.44 2.23
CA LYS A 151 5.47 -18.03 1.98
C LYS A 151 6.54 -17.38 1.07
N PRO A 152 6.18 -16.88 -0.12
CA PRO A 152 7.15 -16.25 -1.02
C PRO A 152 7.66 -14.93 -0.46
N SER A 153 8.95 -14.63 -0.70
CA SER A 153 9.41 -13.25 -0.82
C SER A 153 8.57 -12.57 -1.91
N ARG A 154 7.72 -11.62 -1.52
CA ARG A 154 6.96 -10.84 -2.50
C ARG A 154 7.91 -9.95 -3.28
N PHE A 155 7.87 -10.09 -4.60
CA PHE A 155 8.63 -9.31 -5.58
C PHE A 155 8.66 -7.82 -5.23
N ALA A 156 9.85 -7.22 -5.26
CA ALA A 156 10.02 -5.79 -5.03
C ALA A 156 9.38 -4.96 -6.17
N SER A 157 8.17 -4.46 -5.90
CA SER A 157 7.41 -3.51 -6.73
C SER A 157 7.00 -3.97 -8.13
N ILE A 158 5.69 -4.05 -8.36
CA ILE A 158 5.12 -4.01 -9.71
C ILE A 158 5.46 -2.65 -10.32
N LYS A 159 6.49 -2.59 -11.16
CA LYS A 159 6.74 -1.44 -12.05
C LYS A 159 5.87 -1.57 -13.28
N ASP A 160 4.96 -0.61 -13.44
CA ASP A 160 3.94 -0.57 -14.50
C ASP A 160 4.56 -0.20 -15.87
N TYR A 161 5.43 -1.06 -16.40
CA TYR A 161 6.10 -0.90 -17.70
C TYR A 161 5.13 -1.12 -18.87
N ARG A 162 4.26 -0.13 -19.12
CA ARG A 162 3.19 -0.15 -20.11
C ARG A 162 3.64 -0.37 -21.58
N ASP A 163 4.92 -0.17 -21.87
CA ASP A 163 5.47 -0.15 -23.23
C ASP A 163 5.81 -1.54 -23.81
N ASN A 164 5.62 -2.65 -23.07
CA ASN A 164 5.96 -4.01 -23.51
C ASN A 164 4.76 -4.99 -23.53
N ARG A 165 3.56 -4.55 -23.91
CA ARG A 165 2.44 -5.47 -24.18
C ARG A 165 2.71 -6.31 -25.44
N GLY A 166 2.65 -7.63 -25.30
CA GLY A 166 2.57 -8.53 -26.45
C GLY A 166 1.21 -8.41 -27.15
N MET A 167 1.13 -8.84 -28.41
CA MET A 167 -0.03 -8.61 -29.29
C MET A 167 -1.33 -9.35 -28.88
N GLY A 168 -1.35 -10.00 -27.71
CA GLY A 168 -2.58 -10.52 -27.07
C GLY A 168 -2.68 -10.29 -25.55
N ASP A 169 -1.79 -9.49 -24.94
CA ASP A 169 -2.03 -8.98 -23.57
C ASP A 169 -3.22 -7.98 -23.53
N ALA A 170 -3.78 -7.64 -24.71
CA ALA A 170 -5.06 -6.94 -24.84
C ALA A 170 -6.27 -7.76 -24.36
N ALA A 171 -6.15 -9.08 -24.19
CA ALA A 171 -7.21 -9.95 -23.68
C ALA A 171 -7.23 -10.06 -22.13
N VAL A 172 -6.30 -9.39 -21.44
CA VAL A 172 -6.20 -9.37 -19.98
C VAL A 172 -6.67 -8.02 -19.44
N HIS A 173 -7.61 -8.02 -18.50
CA HIS A 173 -8.17 -6.81 -17.91
C HIS A 173 -7.87 -6.73 -16.40
N LEU A 174 -7.38 -5.57 -15.95
CA LEU A 174 -7.01 -5.32 -14.55
C LEU A 174 -8.24 -4.90 -13.73
N SER A 175 -9.05 -5.88 -13.30
CA SER A 175 -10.20 -5.66 -12.42
C SER A 175 -9.79 -5.52 -10.94
N GLY A 176 -9.05 -4.44 -10.63
CA GLY A 176 -8.67 -4.10 -9.26
C GLY A 176 -7.27 -4.60 -8.82
N PRO A 177 -6.92 -4.47 -7.54
CA PRO A 177 -5.53 -4.52 -7.08
C PRO A 177 -4.93 -5.91 -6.89
N HIS A 178 -5.70 -7.01 -7.01
CA HIS A 178 -5.25 -8.35 -6.60
C HIS A 178 -5.51 -9.49 -7.58
N PHE A 179 -6.25 -9.29 -8.68
CA PHE A 179 -6.52 -10.37 -9.66
C PHE A 179 -6.59 -9.86 -11.11
N LEU A 180 -6.13 -10.71 -12.04
CA LEU A 180 -6.23 -10.49 -13.48
C LEU A 180 -7.49 -11.13 -14.04
N GLN A 181 -8.34 -10.39 -14.76
CA GLN A 181 -9.48 -10.95 -15.48
C GLN A 181 -9.04 -11.43 -16.87
N ILE A 182 -9.37 -12.67 -17.25
CA ILE A 182 -9.18 -13.18 -18.62
C ILE A 182 -10.52 -13.72 -19.14
N GLY A 183 -10.99 -13.19 -20.27
CA GLY A 183 -12.34 -13.46 -20.77
C GLY A 183 -13.39 -12.46 -20.20
N PRO A 184 -14.69 -12.77 -20.30
CA PRO A 184 -15.76 -11.86 -19.92
C PRO A 184 -15.78 -11.58 -18.40
N PRO A 185 -16.25 -10.39 -17.95
CA PRO A 185 -16.24 -9.99 -16.54
C PRO A 185 -17.15 -10.87 -15.66
N GLU A 186 -18.11 -11.56 -16.26
CA GLU A 186 -19.03 -12.53 -15.65
C GLU A 186 -18.34 -13.83 -15.21
N SER A 187 -17.10 -14.09 -15.63
CA SER A 187 -16.37 -15.30 -15.25
C SER A 187 -16.10 -15.32 -13.74
N THR A 188 -16.67 -16.28 -13.01
CA THR A 188 -16.59 -16.37 -11.55
C THR A 188 -15.48 -17.28 -11.02
N GLU A 189 -14.89 -18.15 -11.86
CA GLU A 189 -13.87 -19.10 -11.43
C GLU A 189 -12.55 -18.38 -11.12
N LEU A 190 -11.97 -18.67 -9.95
CA LEU A 190 -10.66 -18.16 -9.53
C LEU A 190 -9.60 -19.24 -9.70
N TYR A 191 -8.41 -18.80 -10.12
CA TYR A 191 -7.23 -19.62 -10.32
C TYR A 191 -6.01 -18.97 -9.71
N GLU A 192 -5.05 -19.81 -9.33
CA GLU A 192 -3.73 -19.41 -8.87
C GLU A 192 -2.70 -19.93 -9.87
N LEU A 193 -2.01 -19.02 -10.56
CA LEU A 193 -0.89 -19.30 -11.44
C LEU A 193 0.41 -19.02 -10.68
N VAL A 194 1.21 -20.05 -10.43
CA VAL A 194 2.49 -19.94 -9.72
C VAL A 194 3.63 -20.17 -10.71
N ILE A 195 4.64 -19.30 -10.68
CA ILE A 195 5.88 -19.42 -11.46
C ILE A 195 7.04 -19.36 -10.46
N ASN A 196 7.71 -20.50 -10.26
CA ASN A 196 8.80 -20.65 -9.32
C ASN A 196 10.12 -20.94 -10.04
N ILE A 197 11.10 -20.04 -9.90
CA ILE A 197 12.48 -20.28 -10.31
C ILE A 197 13.18 -21.03 -9.17
N GLN A 198 13.39 -22.33 -9.35
CA GLN A 198 13.94 -23.23 -8.34
C GLN A 198 15.47 -23.14 -8.22
N GLU A 199 16.16 -22.93 -9.35
CA GLU A 199 17.61 -23.02 -9.45
C GLU A 199 18.09 -22.38 -10.76
N ALA A 200 19.17 -21.60 -10.72
CA ALA A 200 19.92 -21.16 -11.89
C ALA A 200 21.36 -21.66 -11.79
N GLY A 201 21.96 -22.06 -12.91
CA GLY A 201 23.28 -22.71 -12.91
C GLY A 201 24.11 -22.45 -14.16
N ASN A 202 25.42 -22.66 -14.03
CA ASN A 202 26.43 -22.48 -15.09
C ASN A 202 26.48 -21.07 -15.71
N LEU A 203 26.05 -20.02 -15.00
CA LEU A 203 25.88 -18.67 -15.57
C LEU A 203 27.20 -17.98 -15.99
N TYR A 204 28.36 -18.50 -15.56
CA TYR A 204 29.70 -18.00 -15.88
C TYR A 204 29.98 -17.81 -17.38
N SER A 205 29.35 -18.60 -18.26
CA SER A 205 29.48 -18.48 -19.72
C SER A 205 28.65 -17.32 -20.31
N VAL A 206 27.68 -16.81 -19.56
CA VAL A 206 26.76 -15.73 -19.96
C VAL A 206 27.18 -14.38 -19.35
N ILE A 207 27.92 -14.41 -18.23
CA ILE A 207 28.39 -13.22 -17.51
C ILE A 207 29.74 -12.76 -18.10
N PRO A 208 29.85 -11.53 -18.61
CA PRO A 208 31.11 -10.99 -19.12
C PRO A 208 32.18 -10.92 -18.01
N PRO A 209 33.47 -11.18 -18.31
CA PRO A 209 34.53 -11.16 -17.30
C PRO A 209 34.68 -9.82 -16.54
N SER A 210 34.24 -8.71 -17.13
CA SER A 210 34.19 -7.37 -16.52
C SER A 210 33.01 -7.14 -15.57
N GLU A 211 32.01 -8.02 -15.59
CA GLU A 211 30.76 -7.96 -14.80
C GLU A 211 30.70 -9.09 -13.76
N ILE A 212 31.77 -9.89 -13.63
CA ILE A 212 31.93 -10.89 -12.58
C ILE A 212 31.84 -10.23 -11.19
N GLY A 213 30.86 -10.69 -10.40
CA GLY A 213 30.59 -10.19 -9.04
C GLY A 213 29.51 -9.10 -8.95
N ALA A 214 28.97 -8.63 -10.07
CA ALA A 214 27.83 -7.71 -10.11
C ALA A 214 26.50 -8.43 -9.75
N PRO A 215 25.48 -7.70 -9.24
CA PRO A 215 24.15 -8.26 -9.03
C PRO A 215 23.45 -8.58 -10.35
N ILE A 216 22.78 -9.72 -10.39
CA ILE A 216 22.11 -10.28 -11.56
C ILE A 216 20.64 -10.53 -11.21
N THR A 217 19.72 -10.32 -12.16
CA THR A 217 18.28 -10.57 -12.00
C THR A 217 17.68 -11.33 -13.19
N PHE A 218 16.60 -12.06 -12.94
CA PHE A 218 15.73 -12.63 -13.97
C PHE A 218 14.46 -11.80 -14.13
N GLN A 219 14.21 -11.29 -15.33
CA GLN A 219 12.94 -10.64 -15.68
C GLN A 219 12.09 -11.54 -16.58
N TYR A 220 10.79 -11.60 -16.33
CA TYR A 220 9.80 -12.24 -17.20
C TYR A 220 8.48 -11.48 -17.20
N SER A 221 7.61 -11.74 -18.18
CA SER A 221 6.26 -11.18 -18.26
C SER A 221 5.25 -12.29 -18.50
N VAL A 222 4.12 -12.24 -17.80
CA VAL A 222 2.99 -13.16 -17.95
C VAL A 222 1.68 -12.39 -17.80
N MET A 223 0.73 -12.59 -18.71
CA MET A 223 -0.59 -11.93 -18.67
C MET A 223 -0.48 -10.40 -18.51
N GLY A 224 0.38 -9.77 -19.32
CA GLY A 224 0.69 -8.34 -19.27
C GLY A 224 1.45 -7.85 -18.03
N SER A 225 1.70 -8.69 -17.02
CA SER A 225 2.35 -8.32 -15.76
C SER A 225 3.83 -8.72 -15.77
N SER A 226 4.72 -7.78 -15.44
CA SER A 226 6.18 -8.01 -15.43
C SER A 226 6.72 -8.27 -14.02
N TYR A 227 7.63 -9.24 -13.92
CA TYR A 227 8.23 -9.75 -12.68
C TYR A 227 9.76 -9.72 -12.81
N ILE A 228 10.46 -9.32 -11.74
CA ILE A 228 11.93 -9.21 -11.67
C ILE A 228 12.40 -9.90 -10.37
N SER A 229 13.26 -10.92 -10.45
CA SER A 229 13.80 -11.60 -9.26
C SER A 229 14.59 -10.65 -8.37
N ASP A 230 14.77 -11.03 -7.11
CA ASP A 230 15.78 -10.41 -6.24
C ASP A 230 17.19 -10.49 -6.88
N ASP A 231 18.05 -9.55 -6.50
CA ASP A 231 19.47 -9.52 -6.89
C ASP A 231 20.22 -10.72 -6.31
N PHE A 232 20.94 -11.48 -7.13
CA PHE A 232 21.80 -12.59 -6.70
C PHE A 232 23.17 -12.53 -7.40
N ASN A 233 24.20 -13.11 -6.79
CA ASN A 233 25.56 -13.09 -7.30
C ASN A 233 25.95 -14.44 -7.94
N GLY A 234 25.91 -14.50 -9.27
CA GLY A 234 26.00 -15.73 -10.08
C GLY A 234 27.32 -16.52 -10.03
N LEU A 235 28.21 -16.22 -9.09
CA LEU A 235 29.44 -16.97 -8.78
C LEU A 235 29.38 -17.79 -7.47
N GLN A 236 28.40 -17.53 -6.60
CA GLN A 236 28.25 -18.24 -5.32
C GLN A 236 26.79 -18.57 -5.01
N ASP A 237 25.86 -17.72 -5.44
CA ASP A 237 24.43 -17.90 -5.17
C ASP A 237 23.78 -18.76 -6.25
N THR A 238 23.24 -19.91 -5.84
CA THR A 238 22.13 -20.54 -6.56
C THR A 238 20.88 -19.71 -6.30
N VAL A 239 20.15 -19.30 -7.35
CA VAL A 239 18.87 -18.60 -7.20
C VAL A 239 17.91 -19.43 -6.35
N ALA A 240 17.58 -18.94 -5.16
CA ALA A 240 16.74 -19.63 -4.20
C ALA A 240 15.28 -19.16 -4.31
N ASN A 241 14.44 -19.99 -4.93
CA ASN A 241 12.97 -19.95 -4.84
C ASN A 241 12.30 -18.59 -5.18
N ALA A 242 12.68 -17.95 -6.28
CA ALA A 242 11.99 -16.74 -6.74
C ALA A 242 10.61 -17.11 -7.32
N MET A 243 9.57 -17.02 -6.49
CA MET A 243 8.22 -17.52 -6.77
C MET A 243 7.18 -16.39 -6.92
N ALA A 244 6.73 -16.14 -8.15
CA ALA A 244 5.58 -15.27 -8.41
C ALA A 244 4.27 -16.06 -8.26
N VAL A 245 3.26 -15.42 -7.70
CA VAL A 245 1.90 -15.93 -7.57
C VAL A 245 0.96 -14.91 -8.19
N VAL A 246 0.12 -15.36 -9.12
CA VAL A 246 -0.79 -14.51 -9.90
C VAL A 246 -2.20 -15.07 -9.74
N GLU A 247 -3.10 -14.30 -9.14
CA GLU A 247 -4.51 -14.67 -9.08
C GLU A 247 -5.21 -14.27 -10.39
N VAL A 248 -5.89 -15.23 -11.01
CA VAL A 248 -6.52 -15.06 -12.31
C VAL A 248 -8.00 -15.44 -12.21
N LYS A 249 -8.88 -14.53 -12.59
CA LYS A 249 -10.33 -14.72 -12.63
C LYS A 249 -10.76 -14.95 -14.08
N SER A 250 -11.29 -16.13 -14.38
CA SER A 250 -11.53 -16.59 -15.75
C SER A 250 -12.50 -17.77 -15.79
N GLN A 251 -12.58 -18.46 -16.93
CA GLN A 251 -13.10 -19.83 -17.03
C GLN A 251 -12.05 -20.68 -17.73
N ALA A 252 -12.05 -22.00 -17.48
CA ALA A 252 -11.07 -22.94 -18.04
C ALA A 252 -10.86 -22.79 -19.56
N ALA A 253 -11.94 -22.56 -20.32
CA ALA A 253 -11.90 -22.41 -21.77
C ALA A 253 -11.16 -21.14 -22.24
N PHE A 254 -11.26 -20.03 -21.49
CA PHE A 254 -10.54 -18.78 -21.82
C PHE A 254 -9.06 -18.88 -21.46
N LEU A 255 -8.70 -19.55 -20.36
CA LEU A 255 -7.30 -19.86 -20.03
C LEU A 255 -6.67 -20.79 -21.07
N ALA A 256 -7.37 -21.85 -21.47
CA ALA A 256 -6.92 -22.75 -22.53
C ALA A 256 -6.74 -22.02 -23.88
N SER A 257 -7.62 -21.07 -24.19
CA SER A 257 -7.47 -20.20 -25.37
C SER A 257 -6.27 -19.27 -25.27
N TYR A 258 -6.02 -18.66 -24.10
CA TYR A 258 -4.86 -17.80 -23.86
C TYR A 258 -3.54 -18.55 -24.06
N PHE A 259 -3.34 -19.69 -23.40
CA PHE A 259 -2.12 -20.50 -23.55
C PHE A 259 -1.99 -21.20 -24.92
N LYS A 260 -3.08 -21.28 -25.71
CA LYS A 260 -3.02 -21.67 -27.12
C LYS A 260 -2.47 -20.55 -28.02
N GLY A 261 -2.75 -19.29 -27.70
CA GLY A 261 -2.17 -18.13 -28.39
C GLY A 261 -0.77 -17.75 -27.89
N PHE A 262 -0.51 -17.95 -26.60
CA PHE A 262 0.75 -17.59 -25.92
C PHE A 262 1.37 -18.81 -25.23
N PRO A 263 1.87 -19.79 -26.01
CA PRO A 263 2.40 -21.03 -25.48
C PRO A 263 3.81 -20.89 -24.86
N HIS A 264 4.43 -19.71 -24.84
CA HIS A 264 5.85 -19.56 -24.49
C HIS A 264 6.07 -18.45 -23.47
N LEU A 265 6.50 -18.83 -22.26
CA LEU A 265 6.91 -17.89 -21.21
C LEU A 265 8.43 -17.69 -21.27
N THR A 266 8.86 -16.46 -21.57
CA THR A 266 10.27 -16.10 -21.76
C THR A 266 10.85 -15.39 -20.54
N PHE A 267 11.98 -15.90 -20.07
CA PHE A 267 12.83 -15.32 -19.03
C PHE A 267 14.03 -14.65 -19.68
N LYS A 268 14.42 -13.46 -19.19
CA LYS A 268 15.60 -12.71 -19.59
C LYS A 268 16.53 -12.54 -18.40
N LEU A 269 17.83 -12.74 -18.61
CA LEU A 269 18.87 -12.51 -17.61
C LEU A 269 19.44 -11.10 -17.77
N TYR A 270 19.51 -10.33 -16.69
CA TYR A 270 20.00 -8.95 -16.66
C TYR A 270 21.16 -8.78 -15.68
N CYS A 271 22.12 -7.93 -16.02
CA CYS A 271 23.13 -7.38 -15.13
C CYS A 271 23.04 -5.84 -15.20
N GLY A 272 22.47 -5.21 -14.18
CA GLY A 272 21.94 -3.84 -14.31
C GLY A 272 20.96 -3.75 -15.48
N ASP A 273 21.06 -2.70 -16.30
CA ASP A 273 20.20 -2.50 -17.48
C ASP A 273 20.54 -3.42 -18.68
N LYS A 274 21.60 -4.23 -18.59
CA LYS A 274 22.14 -5.01 -19.71
C LYS A 274 21.58 -6.43 -19.73
N ILE A 275 20.88 -6.79 -20.81
CA ILE A 275 20.48 -8.17 -21.10
C ILE A 275 21.73 -9.00 -21.42
N LEU A 276 21.91 -10.13 -20.74
CA LEU A 276 22.96 -11.09 -21.01
C LEU A 276 22.49 -12.28 -21.85
N GLY A 277 21.24 -12.72 -21.66
CA GLY A 277 20.65 -13.83 -22.40
C GLY A 277 19.17 -14.07 -22.11
N SER A 278 18.58 -15.07 -22.75
CA SER A 278 17.17 -15.45 -22.55
C SER A 278 16.94 -16.97 -22.60
N ALA A 279 15.92 -17.43 -21.88
CA ALA A 279 15.42 -18.80 -21.89
C ALA A 279 13.90 -18.79 -22.03
N SER A 280 13.29 -19.85 -22.55
CA SER A 280 11.83 -19.95 -22.67
C SER A 280 11.33 -21.32 -22.28
N ILE A 281 10.21 -21.38 -21.55
CA ILE A 281 9.48 -22.61 -21.25
C ILE A 281 8.24 -22.69 -22.14
N ASP A 282 8.02 -23.87 -22.72
CA ASP A 282 6.81 -24.18 -23.47
C ASP A 282 5.68 -24.62 -22.51
N LEU A 283 4.54 -23.96 -22.65
CA LEU A 283 3.31 -24.11 -21.87
C LEU A 283 2.12 -24.54 -22.76
N GLN A 284 2.35 -24.95 -24.02
CA GLN A 284 1.27 -25.36 -24.94
C GLN A 284 0.35 -26.46 -24.37
N GLU A 285 0.82 -27.27 -23.41
CA GLU A 285 0.00 -28.24 -22.66
C GLU A 285 -1.22 -27.59 -21.97
N LEU A 286 -1.11 -26.34 -21.50
CA LEU A 286 -2.23 -25.59 -20.92
C LEU A 286 -3.34 -25.27 -21.94
N SER A 287 -3.11 -25.41 -23.25
CA SER A 287 -4.18 -25.32 -24.26
C SER A 287 -5.25 -26.42 -24.16
N LYS A 288 -5.03 -27.41 -23.28
CA LYS A 288 -5.98 -28.48 -22.94
C LYS A 288 -6.39 -28.46 -21.45
N PHE A 289 -6.15 -27.36 -20.75
CA PHE A 289 -6.45 -27.21 -19.33
C PHE A 289 -7.96 -27.38 -19.04
N SER A 290 -8.27 -27.97 -17.88
CA SER A 290 -9.64 -28.14 -17.37
C SER A 290 -9.63 -28.20 -15.84
N ASN A 291 -10.74 -27.81 -15.20
CA ASN A 291 -10.86 -27.73 -13.74
C ASN A 291 -10.78 -29.09 -13.01
N SER A 292 -10.61 -30.19 -13.74
CA SER A 292 -10.56 -31.55 -13.18
C SER A 292 -9.25 -31.88 -12.46
N LYS A 293 -8.13 -31.20 -12.79
CA LYS A 293 -6.81 -31.45 -12.19
C LYS A 293 -5.96 -30.17 -12.18
N PRO A 294 -5.14 -29.93 -11.15
CA PRO A 294 -4.11 -28.89 -11.19
C PRO A 294 -3.07 -29.22 -12.27
N PHE A 295 -2.60 -28.20 -12.99
CA PHE A 295 -1.46 -28.32 -13.89
C PHE A 295 -0.17 -28.03 -13.13
N VAL A 296 0.88 -28.82 -13.36
CA VAL A 296 2.24 -28.57 -12.85
C VAL A 296 3.24 -29.02 -13.91
N LYS A 297 4.09 -28.12 -14.39
CA LYS A 297 5.20 -28.41 -15.30
C LYS A 297 6.52 -27.93 -14.71
N LYS A 298 7.42 -28.88 -14.45
CA LYS A 298 8.82 -28.62 -14.08
C LYS A 298 9.69 -28.80 -15.32
N SER A 299 10.63 -27.90 -15.57
CA SER A 299 11.52 -27.98 -16.75
C SER A 299 12.87 -27.32 -16.49
N LYS A 300 13.95 -27.97 -16.92
CA LYS A 300 15.28 -27.37 -17.05
C LYS A 300 15.38 -26.75 -18.44
N ILE A 301 15.39 -25.42 -18.52
CA ILE A 301 15.52 -24.67 -19.77
C ILE A 301 16.92 -24.04 -19.86
N PHE A 302 17.50 -24.02 -21.05
CA PHE A 302 18.84 -23.46 -21.27
C PHE A 302 18.76 -21.97 -21.65
N ILE A 303 19.70 -21.18 -21.14
CA ILE A 303 19.82 -19.75 -21.41
C ILE A 303 20.67 -19.58 -22.68
N LYS A 304 20.20 -18.78 -23.63
CA LYS A 304 20.93 -18.43 -24.85
C LYS A 304 21.47 -17.01 -24.72
N THR A 305 22.76 -16.83 -24.92
CA THR A 305 23.38 -15.50 -25.02
C THR A 305 22.87 -14.77 -26.26
N LEU A 306 22.86 -13.43 -26.22
CA LEU A 306 22.42 -12.61 -27.36
C LEU A 306 23.30 -12.83 -28.62
N ASP A 307 24.58 -13.15 -28.42
CA ASP A 307 25.54 -13.47 -29.48
C ASP A 307 25.37 -14.89 -30.06
N GLY A 308 24.62 -15.77 -29.39
CA GLY A 308 24.32 -17.14 -29.83
C GLY A 308 25.51 -18.11 -29.84
N LYS A 309 26.64 -17.78 -29.20
CA LYS A 309 27.92 -18.52 -29.30
C LYS A 309 28.03 -19.69 -28.32
N ASP A 310 27.30 -19.67 -27.22
CA ASP A 310 27.65 -20.41 -26.00
C ASP A 310 26.89 -21.73 -25.82
N VAL A 311 26.50 -22.36 -26.94
CA VAL A 311 26.03 -23.74 -26.97
C VAL A 311 27.24 -24.66 -27.16
N THR A 312 27.87 -25.06 -26.07
CA THR A 312 28.90 -26.11 -26.13
C THR A 312 28.25 -27.48 -26.31
N GLU A 313 28.95 -28.41 -26.99
CA GLU A 313 28.48 -29.79 -27.21
C GLU A 313 28.27 -30.56 -25.89
N ALA A 314 28.89 -30.11 -24.80
CA ALA A 314 28.70 -30.64 -23.45
C ALA A 314 27.53 -29.94 -22.74
N GLU A 315 26.32 -30.50 -22.83
CA GLU A 315 25.09 -29.99 -22.16
C GLU A 315 25.25 -29.77 -20.64
N SER A 316 26.23 -30.42 -20.00
CA SER A 316 26.55 -30.28 -18.59
C SER A 316 27.14 -28.91 -18.22
N LEU A 317 27.75 -28.20 -19.17
CA LEU A 317 28.37 -26.87 -18.98
C LEU A 317 27.49 -25.71 -19.48
N ASN A 318 26.46 -25.99 -20.27
CA ASN A 318 25.58 -24.95 -20.81
C ASN A 318 24.78 -24.26 -19.67
N PRO A 319 24.56 -22.94 -19.76
CA PRO A 319 23.86 -22.13 -18.74
C PRO A 319 22.37 -22.47 -18.71
N TYR A 320 21.76 -22.55 -17.52
CA TYR A 320 20.39 -23.05 -17.37
C TYR A 320 19.60 -22.45 -16.21
N LEU A 321 18.28 -22.64 -16.30
CA LEU A 321 17.27 -22.31 -15.30
C LEU A 321 16.36 -23.53 -15.09
N LYS A 322 16.09 -23.91 -13.83
CA LYS A 322 15.01 -24.85 -13.48
C LYS A 322 13.78 -24.04 -13.07
N VAL A 323 12.70 -24.21 -13.81
CA VAL A 323 11.44 -23.49 -13.59
C VAL A 323 10.33 -24.50 -13.34
N GLU A 324 9.48 -24.18 -12.37
CA GLU A 324 8.18 -24.82 -12.14
C GLU A 324 7.07 -23.82 -12.42
N VAL A 325 6.13 -24.19 -13.28
CA VAL A 325 4.90 -23.44 -13.54
C VAL A 325 3.71 -24.31 -13.17
N SER A 326 2.83 -23.83 -12.30
CA SER A 326 1.61 -24.54 -11.92
C SER A 326 0.38 -23.64 -12.00
N LEU A 327 -0.77 -24.23 -12.31
CA LEU A 327 -2.07 -23.55 -12.42
C LEU A 327 -3.11 -24.38 -11.67
N LEU A 328 -3.67 -23.81 -10.62
CA LEU A 328 -4.59 -24.49 -9.70
C LEU A 328 -5.94 -23.75 -9.62
N PRO A 329 -7.09 -24.43 -9.63
CA PRO A 329 -8.37 -23.82 -9.25
C PRO A 329 -8.37 -23.41 -7.78
N LYS A 330 -8.63 -22.13 -7.49
CA LYS A 330 -8.70 -21.56 -6.15
C LYS A 330 -10.12 -21.76 -5.60
N ASN A 331 -10.39 -22.95 -5.06
CA ASN A 331 -11.72 -23.39 -4.62
C ASN A 331 -12.39 -22.43 -3.61
N VAL A 332 -13.41 -21.71 -4.06
CA VAL A 332 -14.29 -20.91 -3.21
C VAL A 332 -15.33 -21.83 -2.55
N ASN A 333 -14.95 -22.45 -1.42
CA ASN A 333 -15.82 -22.83 -0.27
C ASN A 333 -15.11 -23.84 0.67
N LEU A 334 -14.28 -23.36 1.59
CA LEU A 334 -13.67 -24.22 2.64
C LEU A 334 -14.54 -24.45 3.89
N TYR A 335 -15.78 -23.93 3.90
CA TYR A 335 -16.72 -24.11 5.02
C TYR A 335 -17.69 -25.29 4.86
N GLU A 336 -18.19 -25.58 3.65
CA GLU A 336 -19.19 -26.65 3.46
C GLU A 336 -18.59 -28.06 3.41
N ASP A 337 -17.43 -28.21 2.79
CA ASP A 337 -16.83 -29.53 2.52
C ASP A 337 -16.31 -30.22 3.80
N ASN A 338 -15.91 -29.42 4.79
CA ASN A 338 -15.54 -29.89 6.13
C ASN A 338 -16.76 -30.38 6.92
N VAL A 339 -17.93 -29.74 6.78
CA VAL A 339 -19.18 -30.17 7.44
C VAL A 339 -19.68 -31.49 6.86
N LYS A 340 -19.60 -31.68 5.53
CA LYS A 340 -19.95 -32.96 4.89
C LYS A 340 -19.01 -34.10 5.31
N LYS A 341 -17.69 -33.87 5.35
CA LYS A 341 -16.70 -34.88 5.78
C LYS A 341 -16.80 -35.27 7.26
N MET A 342 -17.45 -34.46 8.10
CA MET A 342 -17.78 -34.84 9.48
C MET A 342 -19.04 -35.71 9.61
N LEU A 343 -19.89 -35.81 8.57
CA LEU A 343 -21.14 -36.57 8.58
C LEU A 343 -21.04 -37.95 7.89
N GLU A 344 -20.04 -38.16 7.03
CA GLU A 344 -19.85 -39.42 6.28
C GLU A 344 -18.52 -40.13 6.62
N ALA A 345 -18.37 -40.55 7.88
CA ALA A 345 -17.32 -41.47 8.32
C ALA A 345 -17.83 -42.93 8.34
N PRO A 346 -17.19 -43.90 7.64
CA PRO A 346 -17.63 -45.30 7.64
C PRO A 346 -17.51 -45.96 9.03
N ARG A 347 -18.52 -46.76 9.41
CA ARG A 347 -18.38 -47.72 10.52
C ARG A 347 -17.62 -48.96 10.03
N LEU A 348 -16.70 -49.45 10.84
CA LEU A 348 -16.06 -50.77 10.69
C LEU A 348 -16.23 -51.56 12.00
N ASP A 349 -16.55 -52.85 11.86
CA ASP A 349 -16.78 -53.78 12.97
C ASP A 349 -15.49 -54.27 13.64
N ALA A 350 -15.58 -54.56 14.95
CA ALA A 350 -14.72 -55.53 15.62
C ALA A 350 -15.27 -56.00 16.99
N GLY A 351 -15.39 -57.32 17.17
CA GLY A 351 -15.07 -57.98 18.44
C GLY A 351 -16.22 -58.35 19.40
N ASP A 352 -16.52 -59.65 19.50
CA ASP A 352 -17.47 -60.24 20.44
C ASP A 352 -17.05 -60.19 21.93
N ALA A 353 -17.99 -59.78 22.79
CA ALA A 353 -18.39 -60.42 24.07
C ALA A 353 -17.36 -60.61 25.23
N PRO A 354 -17.77 -61.01 26.46
CA PRO A 354 -19.14 -61.15 27.01
C PRO A 354 -19.42 -60.31 28.27
N PHE A 355 -20.70 -60.20 28.64
CA PHE A 355 -21.17 -59.69 29.94
C PHE A 355 -21.13 -60.76 31.05
N PRO A 356 -20.98 -60.37 32.33
CA PRO A 356 -21.64 -61.02 33.47
C PRO A 356 -22.75 -60.13 34.07
N SER A 357 -23.66 -60.70 34.87
CA SER A 357 -24.95 -60.08 35.24
C SER A 357 -25.19 -59.93 36.75
N ARG A 358 -25.67 -58.72 37.13
CA ARG A 358 -26.81 -58.41 38.03
C ARG A 358 -26.90 -59.01 39.47
N ASN A 359 -27.34 -58.14 40.40
CA ASN A 359 -27.67 -58.36 41.84
C ASN A 359 -26.43 -58.36 42.77
N THR A 360 -26.45 -57.84 44.01
CA THR A 360 -27.58 -57.41 44.88
C THR A 360 -27.23 -56.18 45.77
N PHE A 361 -28.25 -55.50 46.29
CA PHE A 361 -28.28 -54.36 47.26
C PHE A 361 -27.68 -54.64 48.67
N PRO A 362 -27.67 -53.68 49.64
CA PRO A 362 -27.43 -52.21 49.60
C PRO A 362 -26.49 -51.69 50.75
N GLN A 363 -26.18 -50.38 50.82
CA GLN A 363 -26.52 -49.49 51.97
C GLN A 363 -26.36 -47.98 51.59
N GLU A 364 -26.84 -47.07 52.46
CA GLU A 364 -27.04 -45.62 52.30
C GLU A 364 -25.76 -44.76 52.32
N PHE A 365 -25.85 -43.53 51.78
CA PHE A 365 -25.61 -42.30 52.56
C PHE A 365 -26.27 -41.06 51.88
N GLN A 366 -26.45 -39.98 52.64
CA GLN A 366 -27.34 -38.83 52.32
C GLN A 366 -26.79 -37.80 51.31
N MET A 367 -27.71 -36.99 50.77
CA MET A 367 -27.43 -35.69 50.14
C MET A 367 -27.66 -34.53 51.13
N ASP A 368 -26.93 -33.43 50.94
CA ASP A 368 -27.16 -32.12 51.60
C ASP A 368 -27.43 -31.00 50.55
N PRO A 369 -28.15 -29.91 50.90
CA PRO A 369 -28.62 -28.88 49.97
C PRO A 369 -27.80 -27.56 49.96
N LEU A 370 -28.22 -26.65 49.06
CA LEU A 370 -27.64 -25.33 48.75
C LEU A 370 -27.63 -24.30 49.91
N SER A 371 -26.79 -23.26 49.79
CA SER A 371 -26.87 -22.02 50.59
C SER A 371 -26.32 -20.77 49.84
N PRO A 372 -26.69 -19.54 50.25
CA PRO A 372 -26.62 -18.31 49.43
C PRO A 372 -25.44 -17.34 49.77
N PRO A 373 -25.22 -16.26 48.98
CA PRO A 373 -24.10 -15.32 49.19
C PRO A 373 -24.33 -14.26 50.30
N PRO A 374 -23.24 -13.68 50.86
CA PRO A 374 -23.28 -12.66 51.91
C PRO A 374 -23.49 -11.20 51.42
N PRO A 375 -23.80 -10.23 52.30
CA PRO A 375 -24.42 -8.95 51.93
C PRO A 375 -23.48 -7.72 51.89
N ASN A 376 -24.00 -6.63 51.33
CA ASN A 376 -23.37 -5.31 51.24
C ASN A 376 -23.96 -4.32 52.28
N ARG A 377 -23.21 -3.33 52.81
CA ARG A 377 -23.77 -2.37 53.81
C ARG A 377 -23.16 -0.95 53.85
N VAL A 378 -23.93 0.03 53.35
CA VAL A 378 -24.12 1.44 53.81
C VAL A 378 -23.02 2.52 53.54
N MET A 379 -23.34 3.36 52.55
CA MET A 379 -23.42 4.86 52.50
C MET A 379 -22.40 5.81 53.17
N ALA A 380 -21.99 6.82 52.40
CA ALA A 380 -22.23 8.27 52.60
C ALA A 380 -22.07 9.00 51.23
N HIS A 381 -23.05 9.77 50.72
CA HIS A 381 -23.17 11.25 50.76
C HIS A 381 -21.95 12.04 50.21
N LEU A 382 -22.01 13.06 49.33
CA LEU A 382 -23.04 13.82 48.54
C LEU A 382 -22.27 14.57 47.38
N ASP A 383 -22.80 15.38 46.42
CA ASP A 383 -24.12 15.96 46.10
C ASP A 383 -24.23 16.40 44.60
N GLU A 384 -25.42 16.85 44.15
CA GLU A 384 -25.74 17.72 42.97
C GLU A 384 -25.38 17.24 41.51
N PRO A 385 -26.00 17.80 40.42
CA PRO A 385 -27.41 17.60 40.03
C PRO A 385 -27.62 17.27 38.51
N GLU A 386 -28.85 17.43 38.01
CA GLU A 386 -29.42 16.83 36.77
C GLU A 386 -29.32 17.70 35.48
N HIS A 387 -29.19 17.07 34.28
CA HIS A 387 -30.21 17.10 33.20
C HIS A 387 -29.77 16.49 31.82
N ASP A 388 -30.60 15.57 31.33
CA ASP A 388 -31.11 15.28 29.97
C ASP A 388 -30.31 14.99 28.67
N ILE A 389 -30.53 13.75 28.18
CA ILE A 389 -31.02 13.27 26.85
C ILE A 389 -30.41 13.86 25.54
N LEU A 390 -29.71 13.02 24.76
CA LEU A 390 -30.15 12.52 23.42
C LEU A 390 -29.08 11.65 22.71
N SER A 391 -29.48 10.48 22.22
CA SER A 391 -28.73 9.67 21.23
C SER A 391 -29.69 8.67 20.56
N ASP A 392 -30.01 8.88 19.29
CA ASP A 392 -30.62 7.86 18.43
C ASP A 392 -29.52 6.98 17.83
N ASP A 393 -29.78 5.67 17.70
CA ASP A 393 -28.93 4.77 16.92
C ASP A 393 -29.81 3.75 16.18
N LEU A 394 -29.64 3.63 14.86
CA LEU A 394 -30.55 2.88 13.98
C LEU A 394 -29.95 1.56 13.50
N LEU A 395 -30.58 0.45 13.86
CA LEU A 395 -30.28 -0.89 13.33
C LEU A 395 -31.02 -1.14 12.01
N LEU A 396 -30.28 -1.59 11.00
CA LEU A 396 -30.81 -2.15 9.74
C LEU A 396 -30.51 -3.66 9.67
N PRO A 397 -31.52 -4.52 9.43
CA PRO A 397 -31.33 -5.91 9.02
C PRO A 397 -31.52 -6.12 7.51
N HIS A 398 -31.03 -7.27 7.05
CA HIS A 398 -31.06 -7.83 5.70
C HIS A 398 -32.42 -7.83 4.97
N GLU A 399 -32.37 -7.81 3.62
CA GLU A 399 -33.31 -8.54 2.76
C GLU A 399 -32.55 -9.28 1.64
N ASP A 400 -33.14 -10.37 1.13
CA ASP A 400 -32.56 -11.27 0.11
C ASP A 400 -32.90 -10.84 -1.33
N GLY A 401 -31.94 -11.02 -2.26
CA GLY A 401 -32.08 -10.64 -3.66
C GLY A 401 -32.10 -11.81 -4.64
N PHE A 402 -33.30 -12.26 -5.06
CA PHE A 402 -33.46 -13.11 -6.24
C PHE A 402 -33.62 -12.27 -7.51
N MET A 403 -32.69 -12.41 -8.46
CA MET A 403 -32.84 -11.82 -9.81
C MET A 403 -33.70 -12.69 -10.72
N PHE A 404 -34.48 -12.03 -11.59
CA PHE A 404 -35.01 -12.65 -12.81
C PHE A 404 -34.17 -12.22 -14.01
N HIS A 405 -33.88 -13.18 -14.91
CA HIS A 405 -33.34 -12.85 -16.23
C HIS A 405 -34.38 -12.09 -17.08
N ASN A 406 -33.89 -11.22 -17.95
CA ASN A 406 -34.71 -10.47 -18.89
C ASN A 406 -34.12 -10.69 -20.29
N ASP A 407 -34.88 -11.33 -21.18
CA ASP A 407 -34.41 -11.74 -22.51
C ASP A 407 -35.39 -11.26 -23.60
N SER A 408 -34.87 -10.88 -24.76
CA SER A 408 -35.61 -10.06 -25.73
C SER A 408 -36.11 -10.86 -26.95
N ILE A 409 -37.42 -10.87 -27.19
CA ILE A 409 -38.03 -11.43 -28.42
C ILE A 409 -38.93 -10.38 -29.10
N SER A 410 -38.90 -10.36 -30.44
CA SER A 410 -39.60 -9.39 -31.29
C SER A 410 -40.80 -9.99 -32.03
N LYS A 411 -41.89 -9.21 -32.15
CA LYS A 411 -43.04 -9.40 -33.08
C LYS A 411 -43.83 -10.72 -32.87
N GLN A 412 -45.15 -10.82 -32.99
CA GLN A 412 -46.06 -10.31 -34.01
C GLN A 412 -47.52 -10.64 -33.59
N GLU A 413 -48.49 -10.09 -34.34
CA GLU A 413 -49.90 -10.50 -34.44
C GLU A 413 -50.92 -10.08 -33.35
N LEU A 414 -52.07 -9.65 -33.88
CA LEU A 414 -53.31 -9.34 -33.19
C LEU A 414 -54.31 -10.45 -33.53
N SER A 415 -55.04 -10.98 -32.56
CA SER A 415 -56.40 -11.50 -32.81
C SER A 415 -57.21 -11.55 -31.51
N GLU A 416 -58.53 -11.51 -31.65
CA GLU A 416 -59.48 -11.57 -30.55
C GLU A 416 -59.70 -13.02 -30.09
N ASN A 417 -60.05 -13.25 -28.82
CA ASN A 417 -61.40 -13.75 -28.45
C ASN A 417 -61.54 -14.08 -26.95
N ASP A 418 -62.45 -13.33 -26.31
CA ASP A 418 -63.64 -13.81 -25.59
C ASP A 418 -63.59 -14.87 -24.45
N SER A 419 -64.39 -14.57 -23.42
CA SER A 419 -65.14 -15.48 -22.53
C SER A 419 -64.46 -16.71 -21.89
N LYS A 420 -64.16 -16.58 -20.58
CA LYS A 420 -65.03 -17.20 -19.55
C LYS A 420 -64.77 -16.75 -18.11
N VAL A 421 -65.82 -16.26 -17.46
CA VAL A 421 -65.98 -16.31 -16.00
C VAL A 421 -66.08 -17.78 -15.57
N ARG A 422 -65.50 -18.13 -14.42
CA ARG A 422 -65.91 -19.33 -13.66
C ARG A 422 -65.67 -19.12 -12.17
N ASP A 423 -66.70 -19.40 -11.39
CA ASP A 423 -66.71 -19.27 -9.94
C ASP A 423 -65.80 -20.30 -9.26
N LEU A 424 -65.22 -19.93 -8.11
CA LEU A 424 -64.72 -20.88 -7.13
C LEU A 424 -65.42 -20.64 -5.80
N HIS A 425 -66.08 -21.69 -5.31
CA HIS A 425 -66.84 -21.64 -4.07
C HIS A 425 -65.91 -21.57 -2.85
N GLY A 426 -66.40 -20.90 -1.80
CA GLY A 426 -65.61 -20.59 -0.62
C GLY A 426 -65.26 -21.78 0.27
N ARG A 427 -64.25 -21.56 1.11
CA ARG A 427 -64.01 -22.32 2.33
C ARG A 427 -63.51 -21.37 3.42
N ARG A 428 -64.39 -21.06 4.37
CA ARG A 428 -64.04 -20.56 5.71
C ARG A 428 -64.95 -21.26 6.72
N GLU A 429 -64.46 -21.38 7.94
CA GLU A 429 -64.95 -22.34 8.92
C GLU A 429 -65.89 -21.66 9.93
N ASP A 430 -67.08 -22.22 10.12
CA ASP A 430 -68.06 -21.72 11.09
C ASP A 430 -67.69 -22.15 12.52
N VAL A 431 -67.23 -21.21 13.34
CA VAL A 431 -67.03 -21.42 14.77
C VAL A 431 -68.37 -21.32 15.49
N ILE A 432 -69.05 -22.45 15.67
CA ILE A 432 -70.33 -22.52 16.40
C ILE A 432 -70.07 -22.43 17.92
N GLY A 433 -70.18 -21.22 18.47
CA GLY A 433 -70.26 -21.00 19.92
C GLY A 433 -71.65 -21.35 20.46
N SER A 434 -71.72 -22.12 21.56
CA SER A 434 -72.99 -22.46 22.21
C SER A 434 -73.65 -21.25 22.89
N PRO A 435 -74.99 -21.15 22.90
CA PRO A 435 -75.69 -20.07 23.59
C PRO A 435 -75.65 -20.27 25.11
N HIS A 436 -75.20 -19.26 25.86
CA HIS A 436 -75.33 -19.23 27.32
C HIS A 436 -76.71 -18.76 27.77
N HIS A 437 -77.17 -19.30 28.91
CA HIS A 437 -78.40 -18.86 29.57
C HIS A 437 -78.32 -17.38 29.99
N ALA A 438 -79.33 -16.60 29.63
CA ALA A 438 -79.60 -15.29 30.22
C ALA A 438 -80.57 -15.45 31.40
N THR A 439 -80.06 -15.37 32.62
CA THR A 439 -80.89 -15.44 33.84
C THR A 439 -81.69 -14.15 34.02
N VAL A 440 -83.02 -14.26 34.07
CA VAL A 440 -83.91 -13.20 34.57
C VAL A 440 -84.58 -13.70 35.84
N ASN A 441 -84.44 -12.97 36.94
CA ASN A 441 -85.02 -13.31 38.24
C ASN A 441 -85.45 -12.04 38.98
N SER A 442 -86.38 -12.19 39.93
CA SER A 442 -87.20 -11.15 40.59
C SER A 442 -88.20 -10.43 39.66
N GLY A 443 -89.43 -10.12 40.07
CA GLY A 443 -90.05 -10.31 41.39
C GLY A 443 -91.52 -10.73 41.35
N LYS A 444 -91.87 -11.69 42.21
CA LYS A 444 -93.16 -11.78 42.91
C LYS A 444 -92.98 -11.08 44.28
N PRO A 445 -94.03 -10.67 45.03
CA PRO A 445 -95.38 -11.25 45.00
C PRO A 445 -96.57 -10.25 45.10
N ASN A 446 -97.78 -10.79 44.94
CA ASN A 446 -98.70 -10.84 46.07
C ASN A 446 -99.69 -12.01 45.93
N GLN A 447 -100.07 -12.60 47.07
CA GLN A 447 -101.18 -13.56 47.16
C GLN A 447 -102.35 -12.86 47.85
N LEU A 448 -103.58 -13.05 47.38
CA LEU A 448 -104.78 -12.71 48.13
C LEU A 448 -105.76 -13.88 48.16
N ASN A 449 -105.56 -14.69 49.20
CA ASN A 449 -106.46 -15.55 49.99
C ASN A 449 -107.67 -16.27 49.35
N ALA A 450 -108.11 -17.34 50.03
CA ALA A 450 -109.03 -18.33 49.50
C ALA A 450 -110.51 -18.14 49.91
N GLN A 451 -111.38 -18.82 49.14
CA GLN A 451 -112.72 -19.31 49.51
C GLN A 451 -113.77 -18.29 50.01
N THR A 452 -114.84 -18.14 49.23
CA THR A 452 -116.19 -17.87 49.75
C THR A 452 -117.19 -18.78 49.02
N LYS A 453 -118.33 -19.08 49.66
CA LYS A 453 -119.17 -20.25 49.37
C LYS A 453 -120.18 -20.06 48.23
N SER A 454 -120.72 -21.19 47.80
CA SER A 454 -121.80 -21.40 46.83
C SER A 454 -123.08 -20.57 47.07
N ASN A 455 -123.89 -20.51 46.01
CA ASN A 455 -125.30 -20.08 45.94
C ASN A 455 -125.54 -18.58 45.74
N PHE A 456 -125.60 -18.17 44.48
CA PHE A 456 -126.76 -17.42 44.01
C PHE A 456 -127.40 -18.09 42.78
N ARG A 457 -128.63 -17.71 42.45
CA ARG A 457 -129.50 -18.38 41.47
C ARG A 457 -129.21 -17.98 40.02
N ALA A 458 -129.87 -18.68 39.10
CA ALA A 458 -129.88 -18.43 37.65
C ALA A 458 -130.44 -17.04 37.27
N ALA A 459 -130.22 -16.69 36.00
CA ALA A 459 -130.12 -15.35 35.42
C ALA A 459 -128.82 -14.63 35.87
N ASP A 460 -127.98 -14.11 34.98
CA ASP A 460 -128.20 -13.89 33.53
C ASP A 460 -127.42 -14.84 32.61
N ILE A 461 -128.10 -15.32 31.56
CA ILE A 461 -127.40 -15.85 30.38
C ILE A 461 -127.10 -14.64 29.49
N LEU A 462 -125.89 -14.08 29.60
CA LEU A 462 -125.35 -13.27 28.53
C LEU A 462 -125.39 -14.11 27.24
N PRO A 463 -125.98 -13.61 26.14
CA PRO A 463 -126.15 -14.40 24.93
C PRO A 463 -124.81 -15.00 24.46
N ARG A 464 -124.83 -16.22 23.90
CA ARG A 464 -123.63 -16.85 23.31
C ARG A 464 -122.98 -15.98 22.22
N GLN A 465 -123.72 -15.03 21.67
CA GLN A 465 -123.24 -13.94 20.82
C GLN A 465 -122.33 -12.97 21.60
N TYR A 466 -122.81 -12.34 22.68
CA TYR A 466 -122.04 -11.39 23.47
C TYR A 466 -120.71 -11.96 24.03
N ILE A 467 -120.70 -13.21 24.50
CA ILE A 467 -119.48 -13.87 24.96
C ILE A 467 -118.51 -14.13 23.79
N ARG A 468 -119.03 -14.42 22.59
CA ARG A 468 -118.22 -14.58 21.38
C ARG A 468 -117.70 -13.24 20.87
N GLU A 469 -118.51 -12.19 20.88
CA GLU A 469 -118.15 -10.82 20.48
C GLU A 469 -117.06 -10.26 21.40
N ALA A 470 -117.18 -10.46 22.72
CA ALA A 470 -116.13 -10.11 23.68
C ALA A 470 -114.83 -10.90 23.42
N ALA A 471 -114.93 -12.20 23.14
CA ALA A 471 -113.77 -13.03 22.81
C ALA A 471 -113.10 -12.62 21.49
N GLN A 472 -113.88 -12.31 20.45
CA GLN A 472 -113.40 -11.79 19.17
C GLN A 472 -112.66 -10.47 19.37
N LYS A 473 -113.24 -9.52 20.11
CA LYS A 473 -112.59 -8.25 20.44
C LYS A 473 -111.27 -8.44 21.19
N THR A 474 -111.18 -9.39 22.12
CA THR A 474 -109.90 -9.71 22.78
C THR A 474 -108.89 -10.43 21.88
N CYS A 475 -109.34 -11.17 20.86
CA CYS A 475 -108.44 -11.73 19.84
C CYS A 475 -107.92 -10.62 18.91
N GLU A 476 -108.80 -9.73 18.45
CA GLU A 476 -108.45 -8.54 17.65
C GLU A 476 -107.43 -7.67 18.37
N GLU A 477 -107.67 -7.32 19.65
CA GLU A 477 -106.72 -6.58 20.49
C GLU A 477 -105.37 -7.29 20.70
N LEU A 478 -105.35 -8.63 20.71
CA LEU A 478 -104.11 -9.41 20.81
C LEU A 478 -103.40 -9.56 19.46
N GLU A 479 -104.11 -9.57 18.33
CA GLU A 479 -103.54 -9.57 16.99
C GLU A 479 -102.94 -8.20 16.64
N ASP A 480 -103.65 -7.10 16.94
CA ASP A 480 -103.14 -5.72 16.89
C ASP A 480 -101.88 -5.55 17.74
N TRP A 481 -101.91 -6.01 19.00
CA TRP A 481 -100.75 -5.93 19.89
C TRP A 481 -99.56 -6.74 19.35
N LYS A 482 -99.81 -7.95 18.85
CA LYS A 482 -98.79 -8.81 18.26
C LYS A 482 -98.17 -8.19 17.00
N GLU A 483 -98.97 -7.57 16.13
CA GLU A 483 -98.45 -6.85 14.95
C GLU A 483 -97.59 -5.66 15.37
N GLN A 484 -98.06 -4.86 16.34
CA GLN A 484 -97.27 -3.74 16.90
C GLN A 484 -95.93 -4.21 17.48
N GLN A 485 -95.91 -5.29 18.27
CA GLN A 485 -94.67 -5.85 18.80
C GLN A 485 -93.76 -6.40 17.69
N GLN A 486 -94.34 -7.03 16.66
CA GLN A 486 -93.57 -7.52 15.52
C GLN A 486 -92.94 -6.37 14.72
N GLU A 487 -93.65 -5.26 14.52
CA GLU A 487 -93.12 -4.09 13.81
C GLU A 487 -92.04 -3.36 14.61
N ILE A 488 -92.21 -3.22 15.93
CA ILE A 488 -91.16 -2.73 16.84
C ILE A 488 -89.90 -3.60 16.73
N PHE A 489 -90.04 -4.93 16.72
CA PHE A 489 -88.91 -5.84 16.56
C PHE A 489 -88.23 -5.75 15.19
N LYS A 490 -89.00 -5.66 14.08
CA LYS A 490 -88.46 -5.41 12.74
C LYS A 490 -87.68 -4.10 12.69
N TYR A 491 -88.23 -3.03 13.26
CA TYR A 491 -87.60 -1.72 13.33
C TYR A 491 -86.31 -1.76 14.14
N GLU A 492 -86.31 -2.36 15.33
CA GLU A 492 -85.10 -2.56 16.13
C GLU A 492 -84.02 -3.34 15.39
N LEU A 493 -84.40 -4.45 14.72
CA LEU A 493 -83.47 -5.29 13.97
C LEU A 493 -82.84 -4.51 12.81
N LYS A 494 -83.65 -3.76 12.06
CA LYS A 494 -83.18 -2.85 11.00
C LYS A 494 -82.24 -1.78 11.54
N MET A 495 -82.61 -1.12 12.65
CA MET A 495 -81.77 -0.11 13.30
C MET A 495 -80.46 -0.68 13.86
N LYS A 496 -80.43 -1.98 14.22
CA LYS A 496 -79.20 -2.70 14.60
C LYS A 496 -78.33 -3.01 13.38
N THR A 497 -78.89 -3.62 12.33
CA THR A 497 -78.12 -3.95 11.11
C THR A 497 -77.61 -2.71 10.39
N GLU A 498 -78.39 -1.63 10.32
CA GLU A 498 -77.97 -0.35 9.74
C GLU A 498 -76.79 0.28 10.51
N LYS A 499 -76.80 0.22 11.85
CA LYS A 499 -75.66 0.66 12.68
C LYS A 499 -74.40 -0.18 12.45
N HIS A 500 -74.52 -1.50 12.29
CA HIS A 500 -73.37 -2.37 12.02
C HIS A 500 -72.82 -2.16 10.60
N LEU A 501 -73.69 -2.08 9.58
CA LEU A 501 -73.30 -1.81 8.20
C LEU A 501 -72.65 -0.43 8.04
N LYS A 502 -73.19 0.59 8.73
CA LYS A 502 -72.59 1.93 8.77
C LYS A 502 -71.18 1.90 9.34
N LYS A 503 -70.96 1.28 10.51
CA LYS A 503 -69.61 1.13 11.10
C LYS A 503 -68.65 0.43 10.14
N LEU A 504 -69.06 -0.69 9.55
CA LEU A 504 -68.24 -1.43 8.60
C LEU A 504 -67.88 -0.57 7.36
N SER A 505 -68.81 0.26 6.88
CA SER A 505 -68.54 1.19 5.77
C SER A 505 -67.60 2.33 6.18
N GLU A 506 -67.70 2.85 7.40
CA GLU A 506 -66.82 3.89 7.94
C GLU A 506 -65.40 3.35 8.16
N GLU A 507 -65.27 2.13 8.69
CA GLU A 507 -64.00 1.41 8.83
C GLU A 507 -63.37 1.09 7.46
N TRP A 508 -64.16 0.64 6.48
CA TRP A 508 -63.69 0.38 5.12
C TRP A 508 -63.23 1.64 4.39
N ILE A 509 -63.98 2.75 4.50
CA ILE A 509 -63.59 4.05 3.94
C ILE A 509 -62.30 4.55 4.61
N LYS A 510 -62.15 4.37 5.93
CA LYS A 510 -60.91 4.70 6.65
C LYS A 510 -59.74 3.87 6.16
N GLN A 511 -59.84 2.53 6.18
CA GLN A 511 -58.77 1.63 5.72
C GLN A 511 -58.36 1.92 4.28
N LYS A 512 -59.34 2.15 3.38
CA LYS A 512 -59.06 2.56 2.00
C LYS A 512 -58.26 3.88 1.96
N LYS A 513 -58.66 4.90 2.71
CA LYS A 513 -57.97 6.19 2.75
C LYS A 513 -56.55 6.06 3.30
N ASP A 514 -56.37 5.30 4.38
CA ASP A 514 -55.07 5.08 5.03
C ASP A 514 -54.11 4.32 4.08
N LEU A 515 -54.63 3.37 3.29
CA LEU A 515 -53.89 2.70 2.20
C LEU A 515 -53.58 3.65 1.03
N GLU A 516 -54.51 4.52 0.63
CA GLU A 516 -54.29 5.52 -0.42
C GLU A 516 -53.21 6.55 -0.02
N THR A 517 -53.15 6.98 1.25
CA THR A 517 -52.06 7.84 1.74
C THR A 517 -50.72 7.10 1.79
N THR A 518 -50.68 5.88 2.33
CA THR A 518 -49.45 5.07 2.38
C THR A 518 -48.91 4.75 0.97
N LEU A 519 -49.80 4.48 0.01
CA LEU A 519 -49.41 4.27 -1.38
C LEU A 519 -48.87 5.55 -2.02
N LYS A 520 -49.49 6.70 -1.76
CA LYS A 520 -49.00 8.00 -2.24
C LYS A 520 -47.62 8.32 -1.68
N GLU A 521 -47.40 8.15 -0.37
CA GLU A 521 -46.10 8.37 0.27
C GLU A 521 -45.01 7.49 -0.33
N LYS A 522 -45.32 6.21 -0.65
CA LYS A 522 -44.39 5.32 -1.36
C LYS A 522 -44.12 5.78 -2.79
N ILE A 523 -45.12 6.27 -3.53
CA ILE A 523 -44.94 6.83 -4.88
C ILE A 523 -44.06 8.08 -4.84
N ASP A 524 -44.35 9.02 -3.95
CA ASP A 524 -43.59 10.27 -3.79
C ASP A 524 -42.13 9.99 -3.38
N ASN A 525 -41.89 8.98 -2.53
CA ASN A 525 -40.55 8.49 -2.19
C ASN A 525 -39.82 7.87 -3.40
N CYS A 526 -40.47 7.00 -4.18
CA CYS A 526 -39.90 6.44 -5.39
C CYS A 526 -39.56 7.52 -6.44
N GLN A 527 -40.41 8.53 -6.62
CA GLN A 527 -40.13 9.67 -7.50
C GLN A 527 -38.93 10.49 -7.03
N ASN A 528 -38.76 10.68 -5.72
CA ASN A 528 -37.62 11.39 -5.16
C ASN A 528 -36.31 10.60 -5.24
N LEU A 529 -36.36 9.25 -5.14
CA LEU A 529 -35.20 8.39 -5.42
C LEU A 529 -34.82 8.42 -6.90
N TYR A 530 -35.79 8.35 -7.80
CA TYR A 530 -35.59 8.46 -9.25
C TYR A 530 -34.94 9.80 -9.63
N ARG A 531 -35.45 10.93 -9.11
CA ARG A 531 -34.88 12.27 -9.32
C ARG A 531 -33.42 12.37 -8.87
N LYS A 532 -33.08 11.79 -7.69
CA LYS A 532 -31.70 11.74 -7.18
C LYS A 532 -30.78 10.88 -8.06
N LEU A 533 -31.31 9.82 -8.67
CA LEU A 533 -30.57 8.99 -9.60
C LEU A 533 -30.31 9.73 -10.93
N GLU A 534 -31.29 10.44 -11.48
CA GLU A 534 -31.13 11.29 -12.66
C GLU A 534 -30.10 12.42 -12.44
N GLU A 535 -30.15 13.06 -11.26
CA GLU A 535 -29.18 14.06 -10.83
C GLU A 535 -27.77 13.45 -10.73
N ALA A 536 -27.60 12.32 -10.04
CA ALA A 536 -26.32 11.63 -9.92
C ALA A 536 -25.75 11.15 -11.27
N ILE A 537 -26.60 10.69 -12.20
CA ILE A 537 -26.19 10.29 -13.56
C ILE A 537 -25.69 11.52 -14.33
N SER A 538 -26.42 12.64 -14.26
CA SER A 538 -26.04 13.90 -14.91
C SER A 538 -24.72 14.43 -14.36
N ASP A 539 -24.53 14.36 -13.04
CA ASP A 539 -23.31 14.74 -12.34
C ASP A 539 -22.11 13.85 -12.71
N LEU A 540 -22.34 12.55 -12.98
CA LEU A 540 -21.33 11.63 -13.50
C LEU A 540 -20.97 11.90 -14.97
N VAL A 541 -21.94 12.26 -15.82
CA VAL A 541 -21.68 12.64 -17.24
C VAL A 541 -20.78 13.88 -17.30
N VAL A 542 -21.10 14.93 -16.53
CA VAL A 542 -20.28 16.17 -16.47
C VAL A 542 -18.89 15.90 -15.89
N LYS A 543 -18.76 14.99 -14.91
CA LYS A 543 -17.45 14.56 -14.39
C LYS A 543 -16.65 13.78 -15.44
N SER A 544 -17.30 12.94 -16.25
CA SER A 544 -16.66 12.19 -17.33
C SER A 544 -16.12 13.11 -18.42
N GLU A 545 -16.91 14.06 -18.91
CA GLU A 545 -16.48 15.08 -19.89
C GLU A 545 -15.31 15.91 -19.35
N ARG A 546 -15.38 16.34 -18.08
CA ARG A 546 -14.30 17.08 -17.42
C ARG A 546 -13.02 16.27 -17.21
N LEU A 547 -13.10 14.94 -17.11
CA LEU A 547 -11.93 14.06 -17.06
C LEU A 547 -11.33 13.89 -18.46
N SER A 548 -12.16 13.64 -19.48
CA SER A 548 -11.72 13.53 -20.89
C SER A 548 -10.94 14.78 -21.35
N LEU A 549 -11.43 15.99 -21.05
CA LEU A 549 -10.72 17.23 -21.38
C LEU A 549 -9.34 17.33 -20.70
N LYS A 550 -9.20 16.82 -19.47
CA LYS A 550 -7.91 16.77 -18.75
C LYS A 550 -6.98 15.69 -19.30
N GLU A 551 -7.52 14.56 -19.76
CA GLU A 551 -6.75 13.52 -20.42
C GLU A 551 -6.19 14.05 -21.75
N ASP A 552 -6.97 14.81 -22.53
CA ASP A 552 -6.48 15.51 -23.73
C ASP A 552 -5.40 16.57 -23.42
N GLU A 553 -5.55 17.34 -22.34
CA GLU A 553 -4.51 18.28 -21.87
C GLU A 553 -3.21 17.55 -21.48
N LEU A 554 -3.31 16.47 -20.69
CA LEU A 554 -2.18 15.65 -20.28
C LEU A 554 -1.52 14.94 -21.47
N HIS A 555 -2.29 14.47 -22.45
CA HIS A 555 -1.78 13.85 -23.67
C HIS A 555 -0.96 14.84 -24.49
N ARG A 556 -1.49 16.04 -24.76
CA ARG A 556 -0.78 17.13 -25.45
C ARG A 556 0.47 17.57 -24.70
N ALA A 557 0.42 17.65 -23.37
CA ALA A 557 1.58 17.96 -22.54
C ALA A 557 2.66 16.87 -22.60
N LYS A 558 2.28 15.59 -22.64
CA LYS A 558 3.21 14.46 -22.83
C LYS A 558 3.88 14.53 -24.21
N GLU A 559 3.11 14.65 -25.29
CA GLU A 559 3.68 14.72 -26.64
C GLU A 559 4.71 15.85 -26.77
N GLU A 560 4.41 17.02 -26.21
CA GLU A 560 5.28 18.19 -26.26
C GLU A 560 6.56 18.02 -25.42
N LEU A 561 6.50 17.23 -24.35
CA LEU A 561 7.67 16.83 -23.58
C LEU A 561 8.52 15.79 -24.33
N ASP A 562 7.89 14.79 -24.94
CA ASP A 562 8.55 13.75 -25.75
C ASP A 562 9.24 14.36 -27.00
N ARG A 563 8.61 15.36 -27.64
CA ARG A 563 9.20 16.19 -28.71
C ARG A 563 10.47 16.90 -28.22
N LYS A 564 10.42 17.54 -27.04
CA LYS A 564 11.57 18.24 -26.43
C LYS A 564 12.71 17.30 -26.08
N TYR A 565 12.43 16.15 -25.47
CA TYR A 565 13.45 15.13 -25.20
C TYR A 565 14.09 14.61 -26.49
N THR A 566 13.27 14.33 -27.51
CA THR A 566 13.76 13.88 -28.83
C THR A 566 14.70 14.91 -29.46
N THR A 567 14.32 16.19 -29.48
CA THR A 567 15.17 17.27 -29.99
C THR A 567 16.47 17.39 -29.19
N LYS A 568 16.42 17.39 -27.85
CA LYS A 568 17.63 17.50 -27.01
C LYS A 568 18.56 16.30 -27.13
N PHE A 569 18.03 15.08 -27.29
CA PHE A 569 18.82 13.89 -27.57
C PHE A 569 19.53 13.98 -28.94
N GLN A 570 18.84 14.49 -29.98
CA GLN A 570 19.45 14.70 -31.30
C GLN A 570 20.53 15.80 -31.28
N GLU A 571 20.31 16.91 -30.55
CA GLU A 571 21.32 17.95 -30.35
C GLU A 571 22.58 17.38 -29.65
N LEU A 572 22.40 16.68 -28.53
CA LEU A 572 23.50 16.08 -27.77
C LEU A 572 24.27 15.04 -28.60
N ARG A 573 23.57 14.21 -29.39
CA ARG A 573 24.19 13.24 -30.29
C ARG A 573 25.04 13.92 -31.37
N LYS A 574 24.53 15.01 -31.99
CA LYS A 574 25.29 15.80 -32.97
C LYS A 574 26.52 16.46 -32.34
N ALA A 575 26.38 17.05 -31.15
CA ALA A 575 27.50 17.65 -30.42
C ALA A 575 28.59 16.61 -30.07
N SER A 576 28.19 15.42 -29.61
CA SER A 576 29.09 14.31 -29.32
C SER A 576 29.85 13.84 -30.57
N GLN A 577 29.17 13.72 -31.72
CA GLN A 577 29.79 13.33 -32.99
C GLN A 577 30.80 14.38 -33.49
N LEU A 578 30.49 15.67 -33.36
CA LEU A 578 31.42 16.76 -33.70
C LEU A 578 32.66 16.76 -32.80
N HIS A 579 32.48 16.55 -31.49
CA HIS A 579 33.60 16.43 -30.56
C HIS A 579 34.47 15.19 -30.84
N GLN A 580 33.86 14.04 -31.15
CA GLN A 580 34.59 12.84 -31.56
C GLN A 580 35.46 13.11 -32.80
N PHE A 581 34.91 13.77 -33.82
CA PHE A 581 35.64 14.11 -35.05
C PHE A 581 36.85 15.05 -34.79
N ASP A 582 36.68 16.07 -33.94
CA ASP A 582 37.77 16.96 -33.52
C ASP A 582 38.88 16.22 -32.73
N MET A 583 38.50 15.27 -31.86
CA MET A 583 39.47 14.41 -31.17
C MET A 583 40.19 13.48 -32.14
N GLU A 584 39.49 12.84 -33.07
CA GLU A 584 40.08 11.98 -34.11
C GLU A 584 41.05 12.76 -35.02
N GLN A 585 40.70 13.99 -35.39
CA GLN A 585 41.58 14.88 -36.16
C GLN A 585 42.86 15.24 -35.39
N LYS A 586 42.74 15.53 -34.09
CA LYS A 586 43.89 15.83 -33.21
C LYS A 586 44.79 14.61 -32.99
N ILE A 587 44.19 13.43 -32.78
CA ILE A 587 44.93 12.16 -32.70
C ILE A 587 45.67 11.89 -34.01
N HIS A 588 45.03 12.09 -35.16
CA HIS A 588 45.68 11.93 -36.46
C HIS A 588 46.88 12.87 -36.65
N ALA A 589 46.75 14.15 -36.29
CA ALA A 589 47.84 15.12 -36.36
C ALA A 589 49.04 14.71 -35.48
N VAL A 590 48.78 14.31 -34.22
CA VAL A 590 49.82 13.85 -33.29
C VAL A 590 50.48 12.55 -33.77
N VAL A 591 49.72 11.63 -34.37
CA VAL A 591 50.28 10.39 -34.96
C VAL A 591 51.20 10.71 -36.15
N VAL A 592 50.84 11.65 -37.02
CA VAL A 592 51.69 12.10 -38.14
C VAL A 592 52.97 12.76 -37.63
N GLU A 593 52.89 13.63 -36.63
CA GLU A 593 54.07 14.25 -36.00
C GLU A 593 54.98 13.20 -35.34
N LYS A 594 54.41 12.30 -34.52
CA LYS A 594 55.14 11.20 -33.88
C LYS A 594 55.89 10.36 -34.90
N ASN A 595 55.25 10.03 -36.02
CA ASN A 595 55.89 9.24 -37.08
C ASN A 595 57.03 10.01 -37.75
N SER A 596 56.87 11.32 -38.02
CA SER A 596 57.96 12.17 -38.52
C SER A 596 59.15 12.25 -37.56
N LEU A 597 58.89 12.33 -36.25
CA LEU A 597 59.95 12.30 -35.22
C LEU A 597 60.60 10.92 -35.09
N THR A 598 59.84 9.85 -35.26
CA THR A 598 60.38 8.46 -35.25
C THR A 598 61.35 8.26 -36.42
N SER A 599 60.99 8.63 -37.65
CA SER A 599 61.89 8.50 -38.79
C SER A 599 63.13 9.41 -38.73
N LYS A 600 63.03 10.57 -38.04
CA LYS A 600 64.21 11.40 -37.73
C LYS A 600 65.14 10.75 -36.72
N LEU A 601 64.61 10.05 -35.70
CA LEU A 601 65.42 9.26 -34.77
C LEU A 601 66.10 8.09 -35.49
N GLU A 602 65.35 7.30 -36.28
CA GLU A 602 65.90 6.22 -37.11
C GLU A 602 67.00 6.67 -38.07
N GLU A 603 66.97 7.94 -38.52
CA GLU A 603 68.04 8.55 -39.31
C GLU A 603 69.27 8.91 -38.47
N ARG A 604 69.10 9.55 -37.30
CA ARG A 604 70.20 9.85 -36.38
C ARG A 604 70.86 8.57 -35.85
N ASP A 605 70.08 7.51 -35.57
CA ASP A 605 70.61 6.22 -35.12
C ASP A 605 71.45 5.53 -36.21
N ARG A 606 71.05 5.64 -37.49
CA ARG A 606 71.86 5.19 -38.64
C ARG A 606 73.16 5.99 -38.77
N GLU A 607 73.12 7.31 -38.60
CA GLU A 607 74.33 8.15 -38.56
C GLU A 607 75.25 7.78 -37.40
N ILE A 608 74.71 7.58 -36.19
CA ILE A 608 75.45 7.16 -35.00
C ILE A 608 76.08 5.78 -35.21
N ALA A 609 75.38 4.85 -35.86
CA ALA A 609 75.93 3.54 -36.22
C ALA A 609 77.10 3.68 -37.22
N HIS A 610 76.93 4.45 -38.29
CA HIS A 610 77.98 4.71 -39.29
C HIS A 610 79.20 5.41 -38.67
N LEU A 611 78.99 6.39 -37.79
CA LEU A 611 80.08 7.07 -37.07
C LEU A 611 80.81 6.12 -36.12
N LYS A 612 80.10 5.25 -35.38
CA LYS A 612 80.72 4.21 -34.55
C LYS A 612 81.54 3.21 -35.39
N GLU A 613 81.04 2.79 -36.54
CA GLU A 613 81.76 1.91 -37.47
C GLU A 613 83.00 2.59 -38.04
N THR A 614 82.90 3.88 -38.38
CA THR A 614 84.03 4.71 -38.86
C THR A 614 85.10 4.86 -37.77
N ILE A 615 84.71 5.12 -36.52
CA ILE A 615 85.63 5.18 -35.37
C ILE A 615 86.30 3.82 -35.14
N ALA A 616 85.56 2.72 -35.21
CA ALA A 616 86.12 1.37 -35.08
C ALA A 616 87.15 1.07 -36.18
N LYS A 617 86.85 1.38 -37.45
CA LYS A 617 87.77 1.23 -38.58
C LYS A 617 89.01 2.11 -38.47
N ASN A 618 88.90 3.33 -37.95
CA ASN A 618 90.05 4.21 -37.76
C ASN A 618 90.88 3.85 -36.51
N SER A 619 90.37 2.99 -35.61
CA SER A 619 91.09 2.60 -34.38
C SER A 619 92.17 1.53 -34.58
N SER A 620 92.23 0.86 -35.73
CA SER A 620 93.20 -0.21 -36.00
C SER A 620 94.60 0.27 -36.39
N ASP A 621 94.74 1.49 -36.91
CA ASP A 621 95.96 1.95 -37.60
C ASP A 621 96.62 3.19 -36.95
N LEU A 622 96.60 3.26 -35.61
CA LEU A 622 97.39 4.24 -34.85
C LEU A 622 98.85 3.77 -34.71
N SER A 623 99.72 4.21 -35.62
CA SER A 623 101.17 3.96 -35.50
C SER A 623 101.77 4.66 -34.27
N LYS A 624 102.94 4.20 -33.82
CA LYS A 624 103.66 4.81 -32.68
C LYS A 624 103.95 6.31 -32.89
N ASP A 625 104.07 6.75 -34.14
CA ASP A 625 104.34 8.14 -34.49
C ASP A 625 103.10 9.02 -34.31
N GLN A 626 101.90 8.48 -34.55
CA GLN A 626 100.64 9.15 -34.21
C GLN A 626 100.45 9.23 -32.69
N VAL A 627 100.86 8.20 -31.94
CA VAL A 627 100.87 8.27 -30.46
C VAL A 627 101.86 9.34 -29.96
N ALA A 628 103.04 9.47 -30.58
CA ALA A 628 104.01 10.52 -30.25
C ALA A 628 103.48 11.92 -30.59
N ALA A 629 102.84 12.10 -31.75
CA ALA A 629 102.18 13.36 -32.13
C ALA A 629 101.06 13.74 -31.14
N LEU A 630 100.19 12.78 -30.81
CA LEU A 630 99.11 12.98 -29.82
C LEU A 630 99.64 13.30 -28.41
N ILE A 631 100.82 12.83 -28.03
CA ILE A 631 101.47 13.20 -26.76
C ILE A 631 101.96 14.66 -26.77
N GLU A 632 102.58 15.14 -27.85
CA GLU A 632 102.99 16.55 -27.92
C GLU A 632 101.78 17.48 -28.13
N ASP A 633 100.75 17.07 -28.88
CA ASP A 633 99.48 17.80 -28.98
C ASP A 633 98.75 17.86 -27.63
N MET A 634 98.71 16.75 -26.87
CA MET A 634 98.16 16.75 -25.51
C MET A 634 98.94 17.70 -24.60
N ARG A 635 100.27 17.67 -24.65
CA ARG A 635 101.16 18.58 -23.90
C ARG A 635 101.01 20.04 -24.33
N GLN A 636 100.76 20.31 -25.60
CA GLN A 636 100.48 21.65 -26.12
C GLN A 636 99.08 22.12 -25.74
N LEU A 637 98.09 21.22 -25.69
CA LEU A 637 96.75 21.45 -25.16
C LEU A 637 96.77 21.69 -23.65
N GLU A 638 97.56 20.96 -22.87
CA GLU A 638 97.80 21.21 -21.44
C GLU A 638 98.42 22.59 -21.23
N GLN A 639 99.44 22.96 -22.01
CA GLN A 639 100.03 24.30 -21.93
C GLN A 639 99.03 25.40 -22.31
N ASN A 640 98.18 25.17 -23.31
CA ASN A 640 97.16 26.13 -23.74
C ASN A 640 95.98 26.19 -22.75
N LEU A 641 95.61 25.08 -22.11
CA LEU A 641 94.67 25.02 -20.99
C LEU A 641 95.25 25.77 -19.78
N HIS A 642 96.54 25.62 -19.49
CA HIS A 642 97.19 26.35 -18.41
C HIS A 642 97.18 27.87 -18.67
N LYS A 643 97.51 28.32 -19.89
CA LYS A 643 97.35 29.73 -20.32
C LYS A 643 95.89 30.18 -20.20
N ALA A 644 94.92 29.38 -20.66
CA ALA A 644 93.50 29.70 -20.58
C ALA A 644 92.98 29.78 -19.14
N LEU A 645 93.50 28.94 -18.23
CA LEU A 645 93.22 28.98 -16.79
C LEU A 645 93.84 30.20 -16.11
N GLN A 646 95.06 30.58 -16.47
CA GLN A 646 95.69 31.84 -16.02
C GLN A 646 94.88 33.05 -16.50
N SER A 647 94.52 33.12 -17.79
CA SER A 647 93.66 34.18 -18.34
C SER A 647 92.28 34.19 -17.69
N LYS A 648 91.67 33.02 -17.43
CA LYS A 648 90.40 32.89 -16.71
C LYS A 648 90.53 33.38 -15.26
N ALA A 649 91.64 33.12 -14.59
CA ALA A 649 91.91 33.63 -13.24
C ALA A 649 92.06 35.16 -13.24
N PHE A 650 92.86 35.71 -14.16
CA PHE A 650 93.01 37.15 -14.36
C PHE A 650 91.66 37.82 -14.65
N PHE A 651 90.89 37.33 -15.64
CA PHE A 651 89.58 37.90 -15.93
C PHE A 651 88.61 37.73 -14.76
N LYS A 652 88.62 36.60 -14.03
CA LYS A 652 87.81 36.44 -12.81
C LYS A 652 88.19 37.47 -11.74
N GLU A 653 89.46 37.82 -11.60
CA GLU A 653 89.91 38.87 -10.69
C GLU A 653 89.43 40.27 -11.13
N GLN A 654 89.54 40.61 -12.43
CA GLN A 654 89.04 41.88 -12.95
C GLN A 654 87.51 41.99 -12.85
N TRP A 655 86.77 40.94 -13.21
CA TRP A 655 85.32 40.85 -12.99
C TRP A 655 84.97 40.99 -11.51
N ALA A 656 85.77 40.43 -10.59
CA ALA A 656 85.58 40.60 -9.15
C ALA A 656 85.95 42.00 -8.65
N LYS A 657 86.75 42.80 -9.36
CA LYS A 657 86.96 44.24 -9.07
C LYS A 657 85.76 45.05 -9.54
N VAL A 658 85.40 44.93 -10.82
CA VAL A 658 84.23 45.62 -11.41
C VAL A 658 82.94 45.30 -10.66
N LEU A 659 82.73 44.04 -10.21
CA LEU A 659 81.55 43.68 -9.41
C LEU A 659 81.55 44.31 -8.01
N ARG A 660 82.72 44.53 -7.39
CA ARG A 660 82.82 45.26 -6.11
C ARG A 660 82.62 46.76 -6.30
N GLU A 661 83.17 47.34 -7.36
CA GLU A 661 82.93 48.74 -7.74
C GLU A 661 81.43 48.99 -8.02
N LEU A 662 80.78 48.07 -8.75
CA LEU A 662 79.34 48.10 -9.01
C LEU A 662 78.51 47.94 -7.72
N HIS A 663 78.95 47.09 -6.78
CA HIS A 663 78.30 47.00 -5.45
C HIS A 663 78.41 48.32 -4.69
N MET A 664 79.60 48.91 -4.61
CA MET A 664 79.82 50.19 -3.93
C MET A 664 78.97 51.32 -4.54
N LEU A 665 78.91 51.40 -5.87
CA LEU A 665 78.07 52.39 -6.57
C LEU A 665 76.58 52.17 -6.32
N LYS A 666 76.11 50.92 -6.35
CA LYS A 666 74.70 50.57 -6.08
C LYS A 666 74.32 50.82 -4.61
N GLU A 667 75.23 50.57 -3.69
CA GLU A 667 75.04 50.82 -2.26
C GLU A 667 75.03 52.33 -1.96
N GLN A 668 75.87 53.11 -2.65
CA GLN A 668 75.81 54.57 -2.64
C GLN A 668 74.48 55.08 -3.21
N GLU A 669 74.06 54.64 -4.41
CA GLU A 669 72.78 55.01 -5.02
C GLU A 669 71.60 54.67 -4.09
N GLN A 670 71.60 53.48 -3.47
CA GLN A 670 70.57 53.10 -2.51
C GLN A 670 70.60 53.98 -1.24
N GLN A 671 71.76 54.46 -0.82
CA GLN A 671 71.91 55.35 0.34
C GLN A 671 71.51 56.80 0.01
N GLU A 672 71.79 57.28 -1.20
CA GLU A 672 71.29 58.56 -1.72
C GLU A 672 69.76 58.52 -1.88
N MET A 673 69.21 57.43 -2.42
CA MET A 673 67.76 57.21 -2.51
C MET A 673 67.09 57.18 -1.12
N LYS A 674 67.69 56.52 -0.13
CA LYS A 674 67.23 56.58 1.27
C LYS A 674 67.29 58.00 1.84
N CYS A 675 68.32 58.78 1.52
CA CYS A 675 68.46 60.16 1.94
C CYS A 675 67.35 61.04 1.33
N ILE A 676 67.03 60.86 0.05
CA ILE A 676 65.92 61.54 -0.63
C ILE A 676 64.58 61.13 0.00
N ILE A 677 64.34 59.84 0.24
CA ILE A 677 63.10 59.35 0.89
C ILE A 677 62.95 59.92 2.31
N GLN A 678 64.03 59.95 3.10
CA GLN A 678 64.01 60.49 4.45
C GLN A 678 63.79 62.01 4.42
N LYS A 679 64.45 62.75 3.52
CA LYS A 679 64.20 64.18 3.32
C LYS A 679 62.76 64.46 2.91
N ASN A 680 62.18 63.71 1.96
CA ASN A 680 60.78 63.86 1.56
C ASN A 680 59.81 63.56 2.72
N LYS A 681 60.17 62.63 3.61
CA LYS A 681 59.41 62.29 4.81
C LYS A 681 59.48 63.40 5.87
N ASP A 682 60.64 64.01 6.06
CA ASP A 682 60.83 65.14 6.97
C ASP A 682 60.17 66.42 6.42
N GLU A 683 60.16 66.61 5.10
CA GLU A 683 59.37 67.63 4.41
C GLU A 683 57.86 67.39 4.62
N LEU A 684 57.36 66.15 4.43
CA LEU A 684 55.96 65.80 4.75
C LEU A 684 55.60 66.09 6.22
N ALA A 685 56.51 65.80 7.16
CA ALA A 685 56.31 66.11 8.57
C ALA A 685 56.24 67.63 8.83
N SER A 686 57.08 68.41 8.16
CA SER A 686 57.06 69.89 8.26
C SER A 686 55.84 70.55 7.62
N VAL A 687 55.21 69.90 6.62
CA VAL A 687 54.00 70.39 5.92
C VAL A 687 52.73 70.19 6.75
N GLY A 688 52.77 69.41 7.84
CA GLY A 688 51.72 69.37 8.87
C GLY A 688 50.39 68.71 8.47
N LEU A 689 50.19 68.34 7.20
CA LEU A 689 48.94 67.76 6.67
C LEU A 689 48.46 66.52 7.44
N VAL A 690 49.40 65.72 7.96
CA VAL A 690 49.09 64.52 8.76
C VAL A 690 48.43 64.89 10.11
N GLN A 691 48.82 66.01 10.71
CA GLN A 691 48.19 66.50 11.94
C GLN A 691 46.78 67.03 11.63
N GLY A 692 46.61 67.85 10.58
CA GLY A 692 45.31 68.38 10.18
C GLY A 692 44.27 67.29 9.90
N ILE A 693 44.64 66.23 9.16
CA ILE A 693 43.75 65.08 8.91
C ILE A 693 43.42 64.32 10.21
N THR A 694 44.36 64.24 11.15
CA THR A 694 44.12 63.60 12.46
C THR A 694 43.16 64.44 13.31
N ASP A 695 43.32 65.76 13.30
CA ASP A 695 42.50 66.69 14.06
C ASP A 695 41.06 66.76 13.49
N GLU A 696 40.88 66.81 12.17
CA GLU A 696 39.57 66.73 11.49
C GLU A 696 38.86 65.39 11.77
N VAL A 697 39.60 64.27 11.77
CA VAL A 697 39.05 62.95 12.07
C VAL A 697 38.69 62.79 13.56
N ASP A 698 39.35 63.53 14.44
CA ASP A 698 39.00 63.62 15.86
C ASP A 698 37.85 64.60 16.14
N GLU A 699 37.67 65.66 15.35
CA GLU A 699 36.45 66.51 15.34
C GLU A 699 35.23 65.72 14.86
N MET A 700 35.32 65.07 13.70
CA MET A 700 34.24 64.21 13.19
C MET A 700 33.84 63.10 14.17
N ARG A 701 34.77 62.64 15.03
CA ARG A 701 34.47 61.66 16.11
C ARG A 701 33.81 62.30 17.34
N ARG A 702 34.05 63.59 17.60
CA ARG A 702 33.30 64.38 18.60
C ARG A 702 31.87 64.63 18.12
N ASP A 703 31.70 65.03 16.87
CA ASP A 703 30.38 65.31 16.26
C ASP A 703 29.47 64.07 16.25
N GLN A 704 30.02 62.88 15.94
CA GLN A 704 29.27 61.62 16.07
C GLN A 704 28.81 61.35 17.51
N LEU A 705 29.59 61.76 18.51
CA LEU A 705 29.23 61.59 19.93
C LEU A 705 28.14 62.58 20.36
N GLU A 706 28.13 63.81 19.82
CA GLU A 706 27.05 64.78 20.05
C GLU A 706 25.76 64.39 19.33
N LEU A 707 25.86 63.86 18.09
CA LEU A 707 24.72 63.27 17.38
C LEU A 707 24.12 62.08 18.12
N LEU A 708 24.94 61.26 18.80
CA LEU A 708 24.45 60.20 19.69
C LEU A 708 23.72 60.76 20.92
N LYS A 709 24.28 61.78 21.59
CA LYS A 709 23.59 62.46 22.71
C LYS A 709 22.26 63.08 22.29
N LEU A 710 22.22 63.79 21.16
CA LEU A 710 20.98 64.38 20.63
C LEU A 710 19.96 63.29 20.24
N LYS A 711 20.41 62.15 19.71
CA LYS A 711 19.57 60.99 19.42
C LYS A 711 19.01 60.36 20.71
N GLU A 712 19.78 60.34 21.79
CA GLU A 712 19.30 59.90 23.11
C GLU A 712 18.39 60.94 23.79
N GLU A 713 18.59 62.24 23.59
CA GLU A 713 17.72 63.30 24.10
C GLU A 713 16.38 63.37 23.35
N ILE A 714 16.37 63.08 22.05
CA ILE A 714 15.15 62.86 21.26
C ILE A 714 14.44 61.60 21.77
N LYS A 715 15.19 60.53 22.07
CA LYS A 715 14.64 59.28 22.64
C LYS A 715 14.07 59.49 24.05
N SER A 716 14.66 60.34 24.88
CA SER A 716 14.16 60.65 26.23
C SER A 716 12.93 61.56 26.22
N LYS A 717 12.72 62.36 25.16
CA LYS A 717 11.52 63.20 24.99
C LYS A 717 10.31 62.45 24.42
N VAL A 718 10.43 61.14 24.16
CA VAL A 718 9.34 60.28 23.64
C VAL A 718 9.23 58.95 24.42
N SER A 719 9.09 59.02 25.76
CA SER A 719 8.32 58.04 26.57
C SER A 719 8.10 58.49 28.03
N ILE A 720 6.95 58.09 28.57
CA ILE A 720 6.35 58.31 29.91
C ILE A 720 5.63 56.96 30.24
N PRO A 721 5.49 56.43 31.49
CA PRO A 721 5.56 57.06 32.83
C PRO A 721 6.34 56.29 33.95
N THR A 722 6.31 56.86 35.16
CA THR A 722 6.33 56.28 36.55
C THR A 722 6.97 54.90 36.88
N GLU A 723 8.07 54.98 37.65
CA GLU A 723 8.17 54.60 39.09
C GLU A 723 8.16 53.12 39.59
N SER A 724 8.75 52.93 40.79
CA SER A 724 8.64 51.78 41.72
C SER A 724 9.47 50.49 41.49
N GLN A 725 10.74 50.59 41.88
CA GLN A 725 11.43 49.76 42.89
C GLN A 725 11.49 48.19 42.84
N ALA A 726 12.75 47.74 42.93
CA ALA A 726 13.29 46.75 43.88
C ALA A 726 13.42 45.24 43.53
N SER A 727 14.52 44.68 44.07
CA SER A 727 14.78 43.25 44.34
C SER A 727 15.14 42.35 43.14
N SER A 728 15.96 41.30 43.28
CA SER A 728 17.26 41.09 43.98
C SER A 728 17.86 39.73 43.56
N ARG A 729 19.12 39.47 43.95
CA ARG A 729 19.82 38.16 43.94
C ARG A 729 20.27 37.64 42.55
N PHE A 730 21.55 37.26 42.42
CA PHE A 730 22.15 35.90 42.47
C PHE A 730 21.62 34.94 41.39
N ASP A 731 22.46 34.15 40.73
CA ASP A 731 23.91 33.89 40.96
C ASP A 731 24.85 34.54 39.92
#